data_AF-A0A3G6IID7-F1
#
_entry.id   AF-A0A3G6IID7-F1
#
_cell.length_a   1.000
_cell.length_b   1.000
_cell.length_c   1.000
_cell.angle_alpha   90.00
_cell.angle_beta   90.00
_cell.angle_gamma   90.00
#
_symmetry.space_group_name_H-M   'P 1'
#
loop_
_entity.id
_entity.type
_entity.pdbx_description
1 polymer ?
#
loop_
_entity_poly.entity_id
_entity_poly.type
_entity_poly.pdbx_seq_one_letter_code
_entity_poly.pdbx_strand_id
1 'polypeptide(L)'
;MKSAINYLIVLLLVLPFYACQQQDGKMVSNAAEFNSALVNAMPGDQIILKNGIWNDAELLITAKGTAEKPIVVTAEEKGKVIFSGLSNLRISGEYVEVSGLVFKNGFTPSNEVIAFREKSGVYGNHCRLTEVVIDNYNNPERLVSETWIAVYGKNNRVDHCVLNDKRGRGVTMTIRMVDEACHDNNHQIDHNYFGFRQNYGNNGGETMRLGTSFFSLSNSGTVVEANYFDRCDGEHEIISNKSCGNVFRNNTFYECRGTLTYRHGNDNLAEGNFFFGNGKEHTGGIRIINERNKAINNYFSGLKGYRFRGAMVVMNGVPNSTLNRYFQVIGGDFSNNTFVNCDHVQLCAGSDAERSAVPIDTKVENNVFYNDSKKDLFTAYDDISGISFSNNYLNQGLEPLAGTNMAVVEMELVKNEQGLPFPVSPLIKNAGCSLTAPVATKENTGVSWYPIEEKELVFDNGAETVVEPGYNSLFKAVENSKSGDILVLNDGEYINSKNLSVEHPLTIKAANNGKATLFTEKNDMFLIQNEGALKLQGVKMSGVMSPDMAGNCIVGTSRSSMNRNYKLIVEDCAVEDLVVNHTFDFLRVSPNTFADSVVIRNCSFKNLSGSVASLNKEIDDIGAYNAEYVIYENNTFEQVGGAVLNLYRGGTDESTFGPSLTFTNCKVIKSGLDKRNKTGGSIYIHGVQIAHIQDVDFLESAPVKLYLTNGEPITQISNINIYPKAQIVSNSDAYQLENLTHVNQ
;
A
#
# COMPACT_ATOMS: atom_id res chain seq x y z
N MET A 1 -20.42 1.84 -102.27
CA MET A 1 -21.24 2.89 -101.63
C MET A 1 -21.49 2.47 -100.19
N LYS A 2 -20.97 3.23 -99.19
CA LYS A 2 -21.44 3.38 -97.79
C LYS A 2 -21.54 2.07 -96.96
N SER A 3 -21.16 1.95 -95.69
CA SER A 3 -20.83 2.87 -94.60
C SER A 3 -20.17 2.05 -93.48
N ALA A 4 -19.43 2.74 -92.61
CA ALA A 4 -18.80 2.27 -91.38
C ALA A 4 -19.77 1.66 -90.35
N ILE A 5 -19.24 0.93 -89.36
CA ILE A 5 -19.36 1.23 -87.91
C ILE A 5 -18.47 0.26 -87.09
N ASN A 6 -17.65 0.85 -86.22
CA ASN A 6 -16.85 0.21 -85.16
C ASN A 6 -17.74 -0.32 -84.02
N TYR A 7 -17.40 -1.46 -83.43
CA TYR A 7 -17.76 -1.76 -82.04
C TYR A 7 -16.52 -2.23 -81.26
N LEU A 8 -16.02 -1.31 -80.43
CA LEU A 8 -15.06 -1.53 -79.36
C LEU A 8 -15.83 -2.08 -78.16
N ILE A 9 -15.58 -3.33 -77.77
CA ILE A 9 -16.13 -3.92 -76.54
C ILE A 9 -15.23 -3.46 -75.38
N VAL A 10 -15.70 -2.48 -74.61
CA VAL A 10 -15.13 -2.10 -73.32
C VAL A 10 -15.87 -2.90 -72.24
N LEU A 11 -15.20 -3.88 -71.64
CA LEU A 11 -15.69 -4.62 -70.49
C LEU A 11 -15.51 -3.74 -69.24
N LEU A 12 -16.58 -3.10 -68.77
CA LEU A 12 -16.60 -2.36 -67.51
C LEU A 12 -16.55 -3.35 -66.33
N LEU A 13 -15.38 -3.45 -65.69
CA LEU A 13 -15.23 -4.01 -64.35
C LEU A 13 -15.87 -3.04 -63.35
N VAL A 14 -17.10 -3.33 -62.93
CA VAL A 14 -17.75 -2.67 -61.79
C VAL A 14 -17.17 -3.28 -60.51
N LEU A 15 -16.08 -2.69 -60.01
CA LEU A 15 -15.62 -2.88 -58.64
C LEU A 15 -16.61 -2.17 -57.71
N PRO A 16 -17.25 -2.87 -56.75
CA PRO A 16 -18.00 -2.18 -55.71
C PRO A 16 -16.96 -1.51 -54.80
N PHE A 17 -16.81 -0.19 -54.94
CA PHE A 17 -16.24 0.64 -53.88
C PHE A 17 -17.19 0.53 -52.69
N TYR A 18 -16.92 -0.39 -51.76
CA TYR A 18 -17.40 -0.26 -50.40
C TYR A 18 -16.70 0.96 -49.80
N ALA A 19 -17.32 2.12 -49.98
CA ALA A 19 -17.02 3.27 -49.15
C ALA A 19 -17.36 2.85 -47.71
N CYS A 20 -16.33 2.69 -46.88
CA CYS A 20 -16.49 2.65 -45.45
C CYS A 20 -17.03 4.03 -45.05
N GLN A 21 -18.35 4.17 -44.96
CA GLN A 21 -18.94 5.35 -44.31
C GLN A 21 -18.47 5.31 -42.86
N GLN A 22 -17.51 6.16 -42.54
CA GLN A 22 -17.22 6.53 -41.16
C GLN A 22 -18.48 7.22 -40.65
N GLN A 23 -19.24 6.51 -39.81
CA GLN A 23 -20.44 7.07 -39.19
C GLN A 23 -19.96 8.15 -38.21
N ASP A 24 -20.29 9.42 -38.48
CA ASP A 24 -19.94 10.53 -37.59
C ASP A 24 -20.53 10.23 -36.20
N GLY A 25 -19.67 10.11 -35.19
CA GLY A 25 -20.10 9.80 -33.82
C GLY A 25 -21.02 10.88 -33.26
N LYS A 26 -22.03 10.47 -32.48
CA LYS A 26 -22.98 11.37 -31.84
C LYS A 26 -22.31 12.08 -30.67
N MET A 27 -21.98 13.34 -30.86
CA MET A 27 -21.36 14.16 -29.83
C MET A 27 -22.37 14.62 -28.77
N VAL A 28 -22.00 14.52 -27.49
CA VAL A 28 -22.84 14.86 -26.33
C VAL A 28 -22.08 15.71 -25.31
N SER A 29 -22.76 16.66 -24.69
CA SER A 29 -22.14 17.71 -23.86
C SER A 29 -22.51 17.61 -22.38
N ASN A 30 -23.47 16.74 -22.01
CA ASN A 30 -23.96 16.55 -20.66
C ASN A 30 -24.68 15.19 -20.52
N ALA A 31 -25.01 14.80 -19.28
CA ALA A 31 -25.65 13.52 -18.99
C ALA A 31 -27.02 13.33 -19.66
N ALA A 32 -27.81 14.40 -19.85
CA ALA A 32 -29.12 14.32 -20.50
C ALA A 32 -28.99 14.01 -22.01
N GLU A 33 -28.05 14.67 -22.69
CA GLU A 33 -27.71 14.39 -24.09
C GLU A 33 -27.13 12.98 -24.23
N PHE A 34 -26.26 12.55 -23.31
CA PHE A 34 -25.72 11.20 -23.27
C PHE A 34 -26.82 10.14 -23.15
N ASN A 35 -27.72 10.27 -22.17
CA ASN A 35 -28.84 9.34 -21.99
C ASN A 35 -29.74 9.28 -23.25
N SER A 36 -29.99 10.43 -23.87
CA SER A 36 -30.78 10.51 -25.10
C SER A 36 -30.06 9.89 -26.31
N ALA A 37 -28.73 9.97 -26.36
CA ALA A 37 -27.91 9.30 -27.36
C ALA A 37 -27.96 7.78 -27.19
N LEU A 38 -27.77 7.32 -25.95
CA LEU A 38 -27.69 5.91 -25.61
C LEU A 38 -28.99 5.14 -25.89
N VAL A 39 -30.15 5.71 -25.60
CA VAL A 39 -31.46 5.09 -25.88
C VAL A 39 -31.65 4.74 -27.36
N ASN A 40 -31.02 5.51 -28.25
CA ASN A 40 -31.14 5.33 -29.69
C ASN A 40 -29.93 4.63 -30.32
N ALA A 41 -28.95 4.20 -29.53
CA ALA A 41 -27.72 3.62 -30.02
C ALA A 41 -27.95 2.22 -30.60
N MET A 42 -27.45 2.00 -31.81
CA MET A 42 -27.45 0.72 -32.52
C MET A 42 -26.02 0.14 -32.59
N PRO A 43 -25.86 -1.18 -32.81
CA PRO A 43 -24.54 -1.79 -33.01
C PRO A 43 -23.69 -1.04 -34.06
N GLY A 44 -22.51 -0.57 -33.64
CA GLY A 44 -21.58 0.21 -34.46
C GLY A 44 -21.65 1.73 -34.23
N ASP A 45 -22.65 2.21 -33.50
CA ASP A 45 -22.75 3.63 -33.17
C ASP A 45 -21.66 4.05 -32.17
N GLN A 46 -21.22 5.29 -32.31
CA GLN A 46 -20.27 5.95 -31.42
C GLN A 46 -20.94 7.14 -30.72
N ILE A 47 -20.77 7.23 -29.40
CA ILE A 47 -21.16 8.38 -28.57
C ILE A 47 -19.87 9.07 -28.10
N ILE A 48 -19.71 10.35 -28.44
CA ILE A 48 -18.49 11.13 -28.17
C ILE A 48 -18.78 12.16 -27.09
N LEU A 49 -18.13 12.04 -25.93
CA LEU A 49 -18.27 12.98 -24.83
C LEU A 49 -17.41 14.21 -25.11
N LYS A 50 -18.01 15.40 -25.14
CA LYS A 50 -17.27 16.65 -25.33
C LYS A 50 -16.27 16.90 -24.22
N ASN A 51 -15.15 17.50 -24.61
CA ASN A 51 -14.13 18.03 -23.71
C ASN A 51 -14.74 18.94 -22.64
N GLY A 52 -14.25 18.79 -21.41
CA GLY A 52 -14.72 19.57 -20.27
C GLY A 52 -14.85 18.75 -19.00
N ILE A 53 -15.37 19.42 -17.97
CA ILE A 53 -15.62 18.83 -16.67
C ILE A 53 -17.08 18.36 -16.61
N TRP A 54 -17.25 17.07 -16.39
CA TRP A 54 -18.50 16.39 -16.10
C TRP A 54 -18.61 16.24 -14.59
N ASN A 55 -19.10 17.29 -13.93
CA ASN A 55 -19.21 17.32 -12.47
C ASN A 55 -20.49 16.62 -12.00
N ASP A 56 -20.37 15.81 -10.95
CA ASP A 56 -21.49 15.05 -10.35
C ASP A 56 -22.27 14.22 -11.39
N ALA A 57 -21.55 13.57 -12.31
CA ALA A 57 -22.11 12.84 -13.43
C ALA A 57 -22.08 11.33 -13.17
N GLU A 58 -23.25 10.76 -12.90
CA GLU A 58 -23.46 9.32 -12.78
C GLU A 58 -23.97 8.75 -14.11
N LEU A 59 -23.10 8.10 -14.88
CA LEU A 59 -23.48 7.52 -16.17
C LEU A 59 -23.80 6.04 -16.05
N LEU A 60 -24.91 5.63 -16.66
CA LEU A 60 -25.28 4.22 -16.84
C LEU A 60 -25.34 3.91 -18.33
N ILE A 61 -24.44 3.05 -18.79
CA ILE A 61 -24.46 2.46 -20.13
C ILE A 61 -25.22 1.15 -20.06
N THR A 62 -26.38 1.09 -20.71
CA THR A 62 -27.13 -0.13 -20.97
C THR A 62 -27.33 -0.24 -22.47
N ALA A 63 -26.50 -1.05 -23.13
CA ALA A 63 -26.48 -1.14 -24.57
C ALA A 63 -26.13 -2.55 -25.07
N LYS A 64 -26.52 -2.86 -26.31
CA LYS A 64 -26.26 -4.16 -26.93
C LYS A 64 -25.69 -3.97 -28.33
N GLY A 65 -24.37 -4.02 -28.44
CA GLY A 65 -23.63 -4.11 -29.70
C GLY A 65 -23.53 -5.54 -30.21
N THR A 66 -22.65 -5.77 -31.18
CA THR A 66 -22.19 -7.11 -31.60
C THR A 66 -20.68 -7.18 -31.63
N ALA A 67 -20.11 -8.38 -31.74
CA ALA A 67 -18.65 -8.57 -31.82
C ALA A 67 -17.99 -7.76 -32.96
N GLU A 68 -18.66 -7.66 -34.10
CA GLU A 68 -18.17 -6.92 -35.27
C GLU A 68 -18.51 -5.42 -35.21
N LYS A 69 -19.50 -5.04 -34.39
CA LYS A 69 -20.04 -3.69 -34.31
C LYS A 69 -20.37 -3.33 -32.86
N PRO A 70 -19.35 -3.13 -32.01
CA PRO A 70 -19.58 -2.69 -30.65
C PRO A 70 -20.21 -1.30 -30.63
N ILE A 71 -20.88 -0.96 -29.51
CA ILE A 71 -21.28 0.41 -29.24
C ILE A 71 -20.13 1.09 -28.49
N VAL A 72 -19.63 2.19 -29.04
CA VAL A 72 -18.43 2.87 -28.53
C VAL A 72 -18.82 4.14 -27.79
N VAL A 73 -18.34 4.32 -26.57
CA VAL A 73 -18.44 5.54 -25.77
C VAL A 73 -17.03 6.06 -25.53
N THR A 74 -16.69 7.23 -26.05
CA THR A 74 -15.32 7.74 -25.96
C THR A 74 -15.25 9.24 -25.73
N ALA A 75 -14.13 9.73 -25.21
CA ALA A 75 -13.84 11.15 -25.13
C ALA A 75 -13.63 11.76 -26.53
N GLU A 76 -14.03 13.03 -26.71
CA GLU A 76 -13.68 13.84 -27.89
C GLU A 76 -12.16 13.93 -28.05
N GLU A 77 -11.46 14.25 -26.95
CA GLU A 77 -10.02 14.18 -26.86
C GLU A 77 -9.63 13.50 -25.54
N LYS A 78 -8.85 12.43 -25.64
CA LYS A 78 -8.43 11.65 -24.47
C LYS A 78 -7.70 12.54 -23.46
N GLY A 79 -8.10 12.43 -22.20
CA GLY A 79 -7.56 13.26 -21.12
C GLY A 79 -8.24 14.61 -20.91
N LYS A 80 -9.14 15.03 -21.81
CA LYS A 80 -9.88 16.30 -21.69
C LYS A 80 -11.33 16.15 -21.24
N VAL A 81 -11.82 14.92 -21.08
CA VAL A 81 -13.13 14.62 -20.46
C VAL A 81 -12.89 14.19 -19.02
N ILE A 82 -13.19 15.08 -18.08
CA ILE A 82 -12.89 14.90 -16.66
C ILE A 82 -14.18 14.73 -15.87
N PHE A 83 -14.37 13.56 -15.27
CA PHE A 83 -15.38 13.30 -14.25
C PHE A 83 -14.87 13.76 -12.89
N SER A 84 -15.57 14.72 -12.28
CA SER A 84 -15.24 15.31 -10.97
C SER A 84 -16.44 15.27 -10.01
N GLY A 85 -16.24 15.71 -8.76
CA GLY A 85 -17.30 15.72 -7.77
C GLY A 85 -17.76 14.30 -7.45
N LEU A 86 -19.07 14.07 -7.40
CA LEU A 86 -19.72 12.80 -7.14
C LEU A 86 -20.10 12.08 -8.45
N SER A 87 -19.12 11.54 -9.15
CA SER A 87 -19.30 10.88 -10.45
C SER A 87 -19.00 9.38 -10.38
N ASN A 88 -19.67 8.62 -11.25
CA ASN A 88 -19.41 7.19 -11.43
C ASN A 88 -19.83 6.73 -12.84
N LEU A 89 -19.45 5.50 -13.19
CA LEU A 89 -19.82 4.85 -14.44
C LEU A 89 -20.30 3.42 -14.19
N ARG A 90 -21.43 3.05 -14.77
CA ARG A 90 -21.92 1.67 -14.83
C ARG A 90 -22.05 1.21 -16.26
N ILE A 91 -21.64 -0.03 -16.54
CA ILE A 91 -21.66 -0.65 -17.87
C ILE A 91 -22.44 -1.96 -17.78
N SER A 92 -23.47 -2.11 -18.61
CA SER A 92 -24.29 -3.32 -18.69
C SER A 92 -24.73 -3.60 -20.13
N GLY A 93 -25.08 -4.86 -20.40
CA GLY A 93 -25.43 -5.33 -21.73
C GLY A 93 -24.27 -6.07 -22.39
N GLU A 94 -24.12 -5.94 -23.72
CA GLU A 94 -23.15 -6.73 -24.50
C GLU A 94 -22.39 -5.87 -25.51
N TYR A 95 -21.08 -6.13 -25.69
CA TYR A 95 -20.24 -5.49 -26.71
C TYR A 95 -20.26 -3.95 -26.64
N VAL A 96 -19.95 -3.43 -25.46
CA VAL A 96 -19.77 -1.99 -25.20
C VAL A 96 -18.30 -1.70 -24.99
N GLU A 97 -17.77 -0.68 -25.66
CA GLU A 97 -16.41 -0.19 -25.43
C GLU A 97 -16.42 1.22 -24.84
N VAL A 98 -15.67 1.46 -23.77
CA VAL A 98 -15.52 2.76 -23.13
C VAL A 98 -14.06 3.18 -23.10
N SER A 99 -13.75 4.42 -23.52
CA SER A 99 -12.37 4.91 -23.51
C SER A 99 -12.15 6.41 -23.32
N GLY A 100 -10.94 6.78 -22.90
CA GLY A 100 -10.43 8.16 -22.91
C GLY A 100 -10.89 9.05 -21.76
N LEU A 101 -11.48 8.47 -20.71
CA LEU A 101 -12.09 9.21 -19.59
C LEU A 101 -11.09 9.39 -18.44
N VAL A 102 -11.24 10.48 -17.67
CA VAL A 102 -10.45 10.75 -16.47
C VAL A 102 -11.36 10.99 -15.27
N PHE A 103 -11.18 10.26 -14.17
CA PHE A 103 -11.82 10.51 -12.87
C PHE A 103 -10.81 11.13 -11.91
N LYS A 104 -11.04 12.38 -11.48
CA LYS A 104 -10.21 13.09 -10.50
C LYS A 104 -10.99 14.22 -9.82
N ASN A 105 -10.46 14.80 -8.74
CA ASN A 105 -11.09 15.89 -7.99
C ASN A 105 -12.50 15.52 -7.47
N GLY A 106 -12.62 14.37 -6.81
CA GLY A 106 -13.89 13.88 -6.29
C GLY A 106 -13.79 12.45 -5.76
N PHE A 107 -14.94 11.79 -5.62
CA PHE A 107 -15.07 10.39 -5.23
C PHE A 107 -16.43 9.86 -5.68
N THR A 108 -16.62 8.54 -5.68
CA THR A 108 -17.90 7.95 -6.11
C THR A 108 -18.98 8.16 -5.04
N PRO A 109 -20.23 8.51 -5.41
CA PRO A 109 -21.35 8.51 -4.47
C PRO A 109 -21.89 7.09 -4.18
N SER A 110 -21.31 6.07 -4.82
CA SER A 110 -21.71 4.67 -4.70
C SER A 110 -20.57 3.81 -4.16
N ASN A 111 -20.71 2.47 -4.18
CA ASN A 111 -19.61 1.59 -3.73
C ASN A 111 -18.47 1.51 -4.74
N GLU A 112 -18.73 1.85 -6.01
CA GLU A 112 -17.80 1.66 -7.12
C GLU A 112 -17.64 2.93 -7.96
N VAL A 113 -16.44 3.27 -8.42
CA VAL A 113 -16.26 4.36 -9.42
C VAL A 113 -16.72 3.87 -10.78
N ILE A 114 -16.29 2.66 -11.18
CA ILE A 114 -16.69 1.99 -12.41
C ILE A 114 -17.17 0.58 -12.08
N ALA A 115 -18.36 0.20 -12.54
CA ALA A 115 -18.88 -1.15 -12.35
C ALA A 115 -19.47 -1.75 -13.64
N PHE A 116 -19.12 -3.00 -13.95
CA PHE A 116 -19.66 -3.74 -15.10
C PHE A 116 -21.04 -4.35 -14.78
N ARG A 117 -21.92 -3.54 -14.19
CA ARG A 117 -23.32 -3.89 -13.90
C ARG A 117 -24.19 -2.66 -13.82
N GLU A 118 -25.48 -2.83 -14.09
CA GLU A 118 -26.51 -1.87 -13.67
C GLU A 118 -26.89 -2.14 -12.21
N LYS A 119 -27.24 -3.40 -11.93
CA LYS A 119 -27.74 -3.90 -10.65
C LYS A 119 -27.46 -5.41 -10.56
N SER A 120 -27.80 -6.03 -9.42
CA SER A 120 -27.68 -7.48 -9.28
C SER A 120 -28.45 -8.21 -10.38
N GLY A 121 -27.80 -9.19 -11.01
CA GLY A 121 -28.36 -9.97 -12.13
C GLY A 121 -28.37 -9.27 -13.49
N VAL A 122 -27.89 -8.02 -13.59
CA VAL A 122 -27.81 -7.27 -14.86
C VAL A 122 -26.39 -6.76 -15.06
N TYR A 123 -25.60 -7.54 -15.82
CA TYR A 123 -24.15 -7.39 -15.96
C TYR A 123 -23.76 -6.94 -17.38
N GLY A 124 -22.54 -6.42 -17.52
CA GLY A 124 -21.86 -6.27 -18.80
C GLY A 124 -21.18 -7.57 -19.21
N ASN A 125 -21.27 -7.95 -20.48
CA ASN A 125 -20.57 -9.11 -21.05
C ASN A 125 -19.90 -8.72 -22.37
N HIS A 126 -18.71 -9.24 -22.64
CA HIS A 126 -17.94 -8.84 -23.83
C HIS A 126 -17.71 -7.31 -23.92
N CYS A 127 -17.70 -6.61 -22.80
CA CYS A 127 -17.46 -5.18 -22.72
C CYS A 127 -15.98 -4.88 -22.48
N ARG A 128 -15.52 -3.73 -22.96
CA ARG A 128 -14.14 -3.28 -22.83
C ARG A 128 -14.08 -1.91 -22.18
N LEU A 129 -13.23 -1.77 -21.16
CA LEU A 129 -12.82 -0.49 -20.60
C LEU A 129 -11.34 -0.30 -20.94
N THR A 130 -11.01 0.74 -21.70
CA THR A 130 -9.63 0.96 -22.13
C THR A 130 -9.23 2.42 -22.06
N GLU A 131 -7.97 2.70 -21.74
CA GLU A 131 -7.46 4.08 -21.70
C GLU A 131 -8.29 4.99 -20.79
N VAL A 132 -8.63 4.49 -19.60
CA VAL A 132 -9.31 5.26 -18.57
C VAL A 132 -8.36 5.52 -17.41
N VAL A 133 -8.41 6.74 -16.89
CA VAL A 133 -7.59 7.17 -15.76
C VAL A 133 -8.49 7.38 -14.53
N ILE A 134 -8.11 6.80 -13.41
CA ILE A 134 -8.64 7.15 -12.09
C ILE A 134 -7.46 7.59 -11.24
N ASP A 135 -7.43 8.88 -10.90
CA ASP A 135 -6.28 9.54 -10.28
C ASP A 135 -6.72 10.34 -9.06
N ASN A 136 -6.34 9.85 -7.88
CA ASN A 136 -6.72 10.44 -6.60
C ASN A 136 -8.24 10.73 -6.46
N TYR A 137 -9.07 9.76 -6.82
CA TYR A 137 -10.54 9.86 -6.72
C TYR A 137 -11.03 9.12 -5.46
N ASN A 138 -10.75 9.70 -4.29
CA ASN A 138 -10.86 9.06 -2.98
C ASN A 138 -11.89 9.73 -2.08
N ASN A 139 -12.68 8.94 -1.34
CA ASN A 139 -13.45 9.47 -0.22
C ASN A 139 -12.55 10.27 0.74
N PRO A 140 -12.99 11.44 1.24
CA PRO A 140 -12.29 12.13 2.33
C PRO A 140 -12.24 11.28 3.61
N GLU A 141 -13.23 10.41 3.83
CA GLU A 141 -13.31 9.52 4.99
C GLU A 141 -12.62 8.17 4.69
N ARG A 142 -11.38 7.98 5.13
CA ARG A 142 -10.55 6.80 4.78
C ARG A 142 -11.16 5.44 5.13
N LEU A 143 -12.09 5.37 6.09
CA LEU A 143 -12.72 4.12 6.52
C LEU A 143 -13.91 3.72 5.62
N VAL A 144 -14.46 4.66 4.85
CA VAL A 144 -15.50 4.39 3.88
C VAL A 144 -14.90 3.50 2.80
N SER A 145 -15.48 2.31 2.64
CA SER A 145 -15.01 1.31 1.69
C SER A 145 -15.49 1.65 0.29
N GLU A 146 -14.55 1.92 -0.60
CA GLU A 146 -14.82 2.19 -2.01
C GLU A 146 -13.94 1.31 -2.88
N THR A 147 -14.50 0.84 -3.99
CA THR A 147 -13.76 0.15 -5.05
C THR A 147 -13.68 1.04 -6.27
N TRP A 148 -12.54 1.10 -6.96
CA TRP A 148 -12.48 1.89 -8.19
C TRP A 148 -13.09 1.13 -9.37
N ILE A 149 -12.67 -0.11 -9.61
CA ILE A 149 -13.22 -0.91 -10.71
C ILE A 149 -13.75 -2.24 -10.18
N ALA A 150 -15.04 -2.51 -10.41
CA ALA A 150 -15.63 -3.82 -10.15
C ALA A 150 -16.14 -4.47 -11.44
N VAL A 151 -15.53 -5.60 -11.80
CA VAL A 151 -15.88 -6.36 -13.01
C VAL A 151 -16.81 -7.50 -12.62
N TYR A 152 -17.94 -7.61 -13.33
CA TYR A 152 -18.97 -8.63 -13.19
C TYR A 152 -19.20 -9.29 -14.57
N GLY A 153 -20.11 -10.26 -14.67
CA GLY A 153 -20.45 -10.89 -15.96
C GLY A 153 -19.32 -11.74 -16.53
N LYS A 154 -19.24 -11.84 -17.87
CA LYS A 154 -18.25 -12.68 -18.57
C LYS A 154 -17.59 -11.96 -19.74
N ASN A 155 -16.38 -12.40 -20.07
CA ASN A 155 -15.61 -12.03 -21.26
C ASN A 155 -15.32 -10.53 -21.41
N ASN A 156 -15.39 -9.79 -20.30
CA ASN A 156 -14.99 -8.38 -20.27
C ASN A 156 -13.47 -8.22 -20.28
N ARG A 157 -13.03 -7.06 -20.77
CA ARG A 157 -11.61 -6.65 -20.80
C ARG A 157 -11.42 -5.29 -20.13
N VAL A 158 -10.39 -5.17 -19.30
CA VAL A 158 -9.91 -3.89 -18.75
C VAL A 158 -8.45 -3.74 -19.12
N ASP A 159 -8.13 -2.78 -19.98
CA ASP A 159 -6.78 -2.67 -20.53
C ASP A 159 -6.27 -1.23 -20.69
N HIS A 160 -4.95 -1.03 -20.66
CA HIS A 160 -4.32 0.30 -20.85
C HIS A 160 -4.89 1.39 -19.91
N CYS A 161 -5.41 1.04 -18.74
CA CYS A 161 -5.92 2.01 -17.77
C CYS A 161 -4.84 2.44 -16.77
N VAL A 162 -5.01 3.61 -16.18
CA VAL A 162 -4.14 4.16 -15.12
C VAL A 162 -4.96 4.29 -13.84
N LEU A 163 -4.59 3.55 -12.80
CA LEU A 163 -5.22 3.60 -11.49
C LEU A 163 -4.18 4.06 -10.48
N ASN A 164 -4.18 5.34 -10.11
CA ASN A 164 -3.11 5.96 -9.34
C ASN A 164 -3.62 6.65 -8.07
N ASP A 165 -2.95 6.38 -6.94
CA ASP A 165 -3.10 7.07 -5.66
C ASP A 165 -4.46 6.83 -4.97
N LYS A 166 -4.86 5.55 -4.83
CA LYS A 166 -6.00 5.16 -3.96
C LYS A 166 -5.55 5.15 -2.51
N ARG A 167 -6.34 5.71 -1.61
CA ARG A 167 -5.89 5.97 -0.22
C ARG A 167 -6.79 5.48 0.90
N GLY A 168 -8.07 5.31 0.62
CA GLY A 168 -9.06 4.80 1.57
C GLY A 168 -9.22 3.28 1.52
N ARG A 169 -10.08 2.77 2.39
CA ARG A 169 -10.47 1.37 2.48
C ARG A 169 -11.05 0.86 1.17
N GLY A 170 -10.86 -0.43 0.92
CA GLY A 170 -11.46 -1.14 -0.20
C GLY A 170 -10.45 -1.39 -1.31
N VAL A 171 -10.66 -2.47 -2.03
CA VAL A 171 -9.78 -2.91 -3.11
C VAL A 171 -9.76 -1.90 -4.27
N THR A 172 -8.64 -1.69 -4.96
CA THR A 172 -8.62 -0.81 -6.14
C THR A 172 -9.46 -1.40 -7.26
N MET A 173 -9.17 -2.65 -7.64
CA MET A 173 -9.90 -3.38 -8.67
C MET A 173 -10.31 -4.78 -8.22
N THR A 174 -11.55 -5.19 -8.51
CA THR A 174 -12.03 -6.52 -8.13
C THR A 174 -12.87 -7.23 -9.18
N ILE A 175 -12.68 -8.55 -9.27
CA ILE A 175 -13.54 -9.45 -10.05
C ILE A 175 -14.59 -10.03 -9.11
N ARG A 176 -15.86 -9.76 -9.40
CA ARG A 176 -16.98 -10.07 -8.50
C ARG A 176 -17.74 -11.28 -9.01
N MET A 177 -17.51 -12.40 -8.36
CA MET A 177 -18.22 -13.66 -8.61
C MET A 177 -19.44 -13.75 -7.70
N VAL A 178 -20.50 -12.99 -7.98
CA VAL A 178 -21.67 -12.88 -7.06
C VAL A 178 -22.77 -13.92 -7.32
N ASP A 179 -22.75 -14.54 -8.50
CA ASP A 179 -23.66 -15.60 -8.95
C ASP A 179 -23.04 -16.34 -10.16
N GLU A 180 -23.72 -17.39 -10.66
CA GLU A 180 -23.26 -18.21 -11.80
C GLU A 180 -23.04 -17.40 -13.09
N ALA A 181 -23.72 -16.27 -13.27
CA ALA A 181 -23.52 -15.41 -14.42
C ALA A 181 -22.16 -14.68 -14.37
N CYS A 182 -21.51 -14.65 -13.21
CA CYS A 182 -20.17 -14.10 -13.01
C CYS A 182 -19.08 -15.18 -12.80
N HIS A 183 -19.44 -16.47 -12.83
CA HIS A 183 -18.49 -17.59 -12.80
C HIS A 183 -17.99 -17.91 -14.22
N ASP A 184 -16.87 -18.63 -14.34
CA ASP A 184 -16.25 -18.97 -15.63
C ASP A 184 -16.17 -17.73 -16.54
N ASN A 185 -15.77 -16.61 -15.94
CA ASN A 185 -15.91 -15.30 -16.54
C ASN A 185 -14.91 -15.07 -17.66
N ASN A 186 -13.72 -15.69 -17.63
CA ASN A 186 -12.70 -15.49 -18.66
C ASN A 186 -12.40 -14.00 -18.93
N HIS A 187 -12.40 -13.18 -17.89
CA HIS A 187 -12.02 -11.77 -18.02
C HIS A 187 -10.55 -11.61 -18.39
N GLN A 188 -10.23 -10.52 -19.08
CA GLN A 188 -8.86 -10.13 -19.44
C GLN A 188 -8.51 -8.80 -18.79
N ILE A 189 -7.46 -8.77 -17.98
CA ILE A 189 -6.97 -7.57 -17.32
C ILE A 189 -5.51 -7.37 -17.74
N ASP A 190 -5.26 -6.45 -18.68
CA ASP A 190 -3.94 -6.38 -19.34
C ASP A 190 -3.40 -4.98 -19.64
N HIS A 191 -2.08 -4.82 -19.60
CA HIS A 191 -1.39 -3.55 -19.91
C HIS A 191 -1.84 -2.34 -19.06
N ASN A 192 -2.39 -2.57 -17.87
CA ASN A 192 -2.79 -1.51 -16.96
C ASN A 192 -1.59 -1.04 -16.10
N TYR A 193 -1.58 0.25 -15.80
CA TYR A 193 -0.71 0.85 -14.79
C TYR A 193 -1.46 0.97 -13.46
N PHE A 194 -1.12 0.10 -12.52
CA PHE A 194 -1.54 0.23 -11.12
C PHE A 194 -0.46 1.03 -10.39
N GLY A 195 -0.72 2.32 -10.23
CA GLY A 195 0.22 3.26 -9.63
C GLY A 195 0.31 3.18 -8.11
N PHE A 196 0.97 4.20 -7.56
CA PHE A 196 1.23 4.31 -6.13
C PHE A 196 -0.05 4.11 -5.31
N ARG A 197 0.05 3.30 -4.26
CA ARG A 197 -0.98 3.15 -3.24
C ARG A 197 -0.32 3.19 -1.87
N GLN A 198 -0.55 4.26 -1.12
CA GLN A 198 0.03 4.40 0.22
C GLN A 198 -0.40 3.27 1.16
N ASN A 199 0.42 2.98 2.17
CA ASN A 199 0.05 2.09 3.27
C ASN A 199 -1.26 2.54 3.92
N TYR A 200 -2.27 1.67 3.91
CA TYR A 200 -3.58 1.97 4.48
C TYR A 200 -3.58 1.90 6.01
N GLY A 201 -2.62 1.20 6.63
CA GLY A 201 -2.53 1.08 8.08
C GLY A 201 -3.57 0.15 8.71
N ASN A 202 -4.25 -0.66 7.88
CA ASN A 202 -5.25 -1.66 8.29
C ASN A 202 -5.48 -2.65 7.12
N ASN A 203 -6.27 -3.69 7.34
CA ASN A 203 -6.73 -4.63 6.32
C ASN A 203 -7.74 -3.99 5.34
N GLY A 204 -7.77 -4.49 4.09
CA GLY A 204 -8.65 -3.97 3.03
C GLY A 204 -7.94 -2.96 2.12
N GLY A 205 -6.63 -3.12 2.00
CA GLY A 205 -5.73 -2.28 1.23
C GLY A 205 -5.41 -2.85 -0.15
N GLU A 206 -6.09 -3.92 -0.60
CA GLU A 206 -5.61 -4.73 -1.74
C GLU A 206 -5.66 -3.94 -3.05
N THR A 207 -4.62 -3.99 -3.89
CA THR A 207 -4.71 -3.38 -5.23
C THR A 207 -5.68 -4.16 -6.12
N MET A 208 -5.59 -5.49 -6.12
CA MET A 208 -6.48 -6.34 -6.91
C MET A 208 -7.05 -7.50 -6.09
N ARG A 209 -8.32 -7.83 -6.31
CA ARG A 209 -8.95 -9.02 -5.70
C ARG A 209 -9.83 -9.79 -6.67
N LEU A 210 -9.56 -11.07 -6.86
CA LEU A 210 -10.33 -11.95 -7.73
C LEU A 210 -11.24 -12.84 -6.89
N GLY A 211 -12.53 -12.53 -6.79
CA GLY A 211 -13.48 -13.30 -5.97
C GLY A 211 -13.49 -12.92 -4.49
N THR A 212 -14.12 -13.79 -3.68
CA THR A 212 -14.23 -13.67 -2.22
C THR A 212 -14.18 -15.07 -1.61
N SER A 213 -14.04 -15.20 -0.29
CA SER A 213 -14.05 -16.50 0.39
C SER A 213 -15.31 -17.33 0.06
N PHE A 214 -16.49 -16.70 -0.02
CA PHE A 214 -17.77 -17.39 -0.24
C PHE A 214 -17.84 -18.13 -1.59
N PHE A 215 -17.25 -17.55 -2.65
CA PHE A 215 -17.24 -18.12 -3.99
C PHE A 215 -15.88 -18.67 -4.40
N SER A 216 -14.99 -18.88 -3.42
CA SER A 216 -13.58 -19.17 -3.69
C SER A 216 -13.30 -20.51 -4.38
N LEU A 217 -14.22 -21.46 -4.26
CA LEU A 217 -14.11 -22.76 -4.94
C LEU A 217 -14.71 -22.76 -6.35
N SER A 218 -15.36 -21.66 -6.76
CA SER A 218 -15.87 -21.50 -8.12
C SER A 218 -14.75 -21.14 -9.09
N ASN A 219 -14.83 -21.67 -10.31
CA ASN A 219 -13.92 -21.29 -11.39
C ASN A 219 -14.21 -19.87 -11.89
N SER A 220 -13.15 -19.10 -12.06
CA SER A 220 -13.18 -17.73 -12.59
C SER A 220 -12.58 -17.70 -13.99
N GLY A 221 -11.39 -18.29 -14.19
CA GLY A 221 -10.72 -18.28 -15.49
C GLY A 221 -10.19 -16.90 -15.90
N THR A 222 -10.08 -15.94 -14.98
CA THR A 222 -9.58 -14.59 -15.30
C THR A 222 -8.09 -14.67 -15.65
N VAL A 223 -7.69 -13.91 -16.66
CA VAL A 223 -6.29 -13.68 -17.03
C VAL A 223 -5.89 -12.26 -16.65
N VAL A 224 -4.85 -12.15 -15.83
CA VAL A 224 -4.21 -10.89 -15.44
C VAL A 224 -2.80 -10.89 -16.01
N GLU A 225 -2.55 -10.10 -17.06
CA GLU A 225 -1.29 -10.18 -17.78
C GLU A 225 -0.66 -8.84 -18.19
N ALA A 226 0.67 -8.78 -18.20
CA ALA A 226 1.43 -7.61 -18.66
C ALA A 226 1.03 -6.28 -17.97
N ASN A 227 0.58 -6.33 -16.71
CA ASN A 227 0.29 -5.13 -15.92
C ASN A 227 1.52 -4.66 -15.14
N TYR A 228 1.62 -3.36 -14.89
CA TYR A 228 2.66 -2.76 -14.05
C TYR A 228 2.08 -2.33 -12.71
N PHE A 229 2.56 -2.91 -11.62
CA PHE A 229 2.24 -2.53 -10.25
C PHE A 229 3.42 -1.71 -9.71
N ASP A 230 3.21 -0.42 -9.49
CA ASP A 230 4.22 0.53 -9.01
C ASP A 230 3.91 0.94 -7.57
N ARG A 231 4.74 0.50 -6.60
CA ARG A 231 4.63 0.89 -5.17
C ARG A 231 3.19 0.78 -4.64
N CYS A 232 2.56 -0.35 -4.96
CA CYS A 232 1.24 -0.74 -4.48
C CYS A 232 1.34 -1.22 -3.02
N ASP A 233 1.47 -0.29 -2.08
CA ASP A 233 1.83 -0.56 -0.68
C ASP A 233 0.62 -0.58 0.28
N GLY A 234 -0.60 -0.70 -0.26
CA GLY A 234 -1.85 -0.57 0.52
C GLY A 234 -1.94 -1.50 1.73
N GLU A 235 -1.51 -2.74 1.56
CA GLU A 235 -1.41 -3.78 2.59
C GLU A 235 -0.52 -4.93 2.08
N HIS A 236 -0.41 -6.03 2.81
CA HIS A 236 0.47 -7.13 2.39
C HIS A 236 -0.04 -7.98 1.19
N GLU A 237 -1.32 -7.90 0.81
CA GLU A 237 -1.86 -8.52 -0.41
C GLU A 237 -1.98 -7.48 -1.54
N ILE A 238 -1.00 -7.42 -2.45
CA ILE A 238 -1.09 -6.59 -3.66
C ILE A 238 -2.20 -7.17 -4.55
N ILE A 239 -2.12 -8.48 -4.77
CA ILE A 239 -3.16 -9.28 -5.42
C ILE A 239 -3.65 -10.32 -4.42
N SER A 240 -4.95 -10.30 -4.14
CA SER A 240 -5.65 -11.29 -3.33
C SER A 240 -6.49 -12.19 -4.25
N ASN A 241 -5.95 -13.33 -4.67
CA ASN A 241 -6.69 -14.31 -5.46
C ASN A 241 -7.60 -15.14 -4.54
N LYS A 242 -8.91 -15.12 -4.79
CA LYS A 242 -9.95 -15.77 -3.99
C LYS A 242 -10.96 -16.47 -4.89
N SER A 243 -10.47 -17.17 -5.91
CA SER A 243 -11.24 -18.01 -6.84
C SER A 243 -10.33 -19.02 -7.56
N CYS A 244 -10.91 -19.95 -8.33
CA CYS A 244 -10.17 -20.99 -9.02
C CYS A 244 -9.82 -20.63 -10.48
N GLY A 245 -8.76 -21.26 -11.00
CA GLY A 245 -8.45 -21.30 -12.43
C GLY A 245 -7.93 -20.00 -13.05
N ASN A 246 -7.46 -19.04 -12.25
CA ASN A 246 -6.94 -17.78 -12.76
C ASN A 246 -5.48 -17.89 -13.21
N VAL A 247 -5.09 -17.02 -14.14
CA VAL A 247 -3.72 -16.91 -14.65
C VAL A 247 -3.18 -15.52 -14.39
N PHE A 248 -1.98 -15.44 -13.81
CA PHE A 248 -1.22 -14.21 -13.57
C PHE A 248 0.09 -14.31 -14.35
N ARG A 249 0.20 -13.59 -15.47
CA ARG A 249 1.31 -13.80 -16.40
C ARG A 249 2.03 -12.52 -16.79
N ASN A 250 3.36 -12.53 -16.78
CA ASN A 250 4.19 -11.41 -17.27
C ASN A 250 3.89 -10.05 -16.61
N ASN A 251 3.34 -10.05 -15.38
CA ASN A 251 3.13 -8.81 -14.64
C ASN A 251 4.43 -8.37 -13.97
N THR A 252 4.59 -7.07 -13.77
CA THR A 252 5.73 -6.50 -13.05
C THR A 252 5.27 -5.88 -11.74
N PHE A 253 5.93 -6.23 -10.64
CA PHE A 253 5.77 -5.66 -9.31
C PHE A 253 7.03 -4.87 -8.97
N TYR A 254 6.96 -3.55 -9.04
CA TYR A 254 8.08 -2.65 -8.79
C TYR A 254 7.91 -1.98 -7.43
N GLU A 255 8.81 -2.31 -6.50
CA GLU A 255 8.88 -1.77 -5.14
C GLU A 255 7.55 -1.85 -4.35
N CYS A 256 6.73 -2.85 -4.66
CA CYS A 256 5.46 -3.08 -3.95
C CYS A 256 5.71 -3.79 -2.63
N ARG A 257 5.28 -3.16 -1.53
CA ARG A 257 5.24 -3.79 -0.20
C ARG A 257 4.04 -4.72 -0.14
N GLY A 258 4.27 -6.03 -0.24
CA GLY A 258 3.21 -7.03 -0.27
C GLY A 258 3.50 -8.16 -1.25
N THR A 259 2.46 -8.92 -1.61
CA THR A 259 2.59 -10.18 -2.35
C THR A 259 1.49 -10.37 -3.39
N LEU A 260 1.76 -11.26 -4.35
CA LEU A 260 0.73 -12.00 -5.05
C LEU A 260 0.35 -13.20 -4.16
N THR A 261 -0.85 -13.18 -3.58
CA THR A 261 -1.33 -14.24 -2.68
C THR A 261 -2.44 -15.05 -3.32
N TYR A 262 -2.27 -16.38 -3.36
CA TYR A 262 -3.37 -17.32 -3.54
C TYR A 262 -4.13 -17.49 -2.23
N ARG A 263 -4.98 -16.52 -1.92
CA ARG A 263 -5.60 -16.42 -0.59
C ARG A 263 -6.65 -17.49 -0.39
N HIS A 264 -7.46 -17.74 -1.41
CA HIS A 264 -8.40 -18.85 -1.51
C HIS A 264 -8.47 -19.34 -2.97
N GLY A 265 -9.05 -20.52 -3.16
CA GLY A 265 -9.25 -21.12 -4.49
C GLY A 265 -8.05 -21.89 -5.01
N ASN A 266 -8.30 -22.72 -6.00
CA ASN A 266 -7.42 -23.78 -6.48
C ASN A 266 -7.07 -23.61 -7.96
N ASP A 267 -6.10 -24.40 -8.44
CA ASP A 267 -5.80 -24.51 -9.88
C ASP A 267 -5.39 -23.19 -10.54
N ASN A 268 -4.79 -22.27 -9.77
CA ASN A 268 -4.28 -20.99 -10.28
C ASN A 268 -2.83 -21.09 -10.73
N LEU A 269 -2.43 -20.21 -11.64
CA LEU A 269 -1.10 -20.19 -12.23
C LEU A 269 -0.50 -18.78 -12.25
N ALA A 270 0.68 -18.60 -11.67
CA ALA A 270 1.49 -17.40 -11.78
C ALA A 270 2.76 -17.76 -12.54
N GLU A 271 2.94 -17.14 -13.70
CA GLU A 271 4.08 -17.43 -14.54
C GLU A 271 4.71 -16.25 -15.26
N GLY A 272 6.04 -16.26 -15.40
CA GLY A 272 6.75 -15.20 -16.12
C GLY A 272 6.68 -13.83 -15.45
N ASN A 273 6.23 -13.73 -14.18
CA ASN A 273 6.10 -12.45 -13.50
C ASN A 273 7.46 -11.95 -13.00
N PHE A 274 7.60 -10.63 -12.89
CA PHE A 274 8.80 -9.92 -12.45
C PHE A 274 8.52 -9.22 -11.13
N PHE A 275 9.35 -9.46 -10.12
CA PHE A 275 9.28 -8.78 -8.83
C PHE A 275 10.60 -8.06 -8.56
N PHE A 276 10.57 -6.73 -8.57
CA PHE A 276 11.72 -5.86 -8.33
C PHE A 276 11.54 -5.15 -6.99
N GLY A 277 12.15 -5.68 -5.92
CA GLY A 277 12.06 -5.08 -4.60
C GLY A 277 13.06 -3.96 -4.35
N ASN A 278 14.17 -3.91 -5.08
CA ASN A 278 15.27 -2.93 -4.90
C ASN A 278 15.76 -2.79 -3.45
N GLY A 279 15.61 -3.84 -2.62
CA GLY A 279 15.97 -3.79 -1.21
C GLY A 279 14.99 -3.03 -0.32
N LYS A 280 13.85 -2.57 -0.85
CA LYS A 280 12.80 -1.93 -0.05
C LYS A 280 12.17 -2.93 0.91
N GLU A 281 11.99 -2.53 2.16
CA GLU A 281 11.41 -3.37 3.22
C GLU A 281 10.02 -3.88 2.86
N HIS A 282 9.68 -5.08 3.35
CA HIS A 282 8.37 -5.72 3.15
C HIS A 282 7.99 -6.02 1.69
N THR A 283 8.88 -5.82 0.72
CA THR A 283 8.68 -6.27 -0.67
C THR A 283 8.68 -7.79 -0.73
N GLY A 284 7.59 -8.37 -1.23
CA GLY A 284 7.36 -9.81 -1.23
C GLY A 284 7.16 -10.38 -2.64
N GLY A 285 7.07 -11.71 -2.70
CA GLY A 285 6.88 -12.44 -3.95
C GLY A 285 5.51 -13.13 -3.98
N ILE A 286 5.54 -14.46 -4.13
CA ILE A 286 4.33 -15.27 -4.27
C ILE A 286 4.08 -16.10 -2.99
N ARG A 287 2.83 -16.07 -2.53
CA ARG A 287 2.35 -16.87 -1.39
C ARG A 287 1.32 -17.90 -1.84
N ILE A 288 1.68 -19.18 -1.71
CA ILE A 288 0.83 -20.34 -2.04
C ILE A 288 0.12 -20.86 -0.79
N ILE A 289 -1.20 -21.04 -0.96
CA ILE A 289 -2.16 -21.67 -0.05
C ILE A 289 -3.09 -22.52 -0.94
N ASN A 290 -3.89 -23.41 -0.37
CA ASN A 290 -4.89 -24.21 -1.08
C ASN A 290 -4.28 -25.16 -2.14
N GLU A 291 -5.12 -25.72 -3.01
CA GLU A 291 -4.74 -26.88 -3.83
C GLU A 291 -4.30 -26.51 -5.25
N ARG A 292 -3.29 -27.23 -5.78
CA ARG A 292 -2.85 -27.24 -7.18
C ARG A 292 -2.51 -25.87 -7.76
N ASN A 293 -2.21 -24.91 -6.89
CA ASN A 293 -1.73 -23.58 -7.27
C ASN A 293 -0.24 -23.64 -7.63
N LYS A 294 0.15 -22.89 -8.67
CA LYS A 294 1.47 -23.00 -9.28
C LYS A 294 2.12 -21.64 -9.48
N ALA A 295 3.39 -21.53 -9.14
CA ALA A 295 4.27 -20.40 -9.39
C ALA A 295 5.49 -20.87 -10.19
N ILE A 296 5.45 -20.64 -11.50
CA ILE A 296 6.41 -21.23 -12.46
C ILE A 296 7.10 -20.13 -13.27
N ASN A 297 8.39 -20.24 -13.53
CA ASN A 297 9.07 -19.34 -14.47
C ASN A 297 9.07 -17.85 -14.06
N ASN A 298 9.00 -17.52 -12.76
CA ASN A 298 8.99 -16.14 -12.27
C ASN A 298 10.41 -15.67 -11.91
N TYR A 299 10.61 -14.36 -11.96
CA TYR A 299 11.86 -13.69 -11.59
C TYR A 299 11.66 -12.76 -10.41
N PHE A 300 12.48 -12.95 -9.38
CA PHE A 300 12.44 -12.21 -8.13
C PHE A 300 13.80 -11.56 -7.87
N SER A 301 13.82 -10.27 -7.55
CA SER A 301 15.05 -9.53 -7.33
C SER A 301 14.92 -8.55 -6.17
N GLY A 302 15.81 -8.64 -5.18
CA GLY A 302 15.95 -7.66 -4.10
C GLY A 302 14.76 -7.61 -3.14
N LEU A 303 14.08 -8.73 -2.88
CA LEU A 303 12.90 -8.80 -2.02
C LEU A 303 13.28 -8.99 -0.54
N LYS A 304 12.68 -8.18 0.35
CA LYS A 304 13.04 -8.09 1.78
C LYS A 304 11.92 -8.48 2.75
N GLY A 305 10.74 -8.81 2.26
CA GLY A 305 9.66 -9.28 3.10
C GLY A 305 9.96 -10.65 3.72
N TYR A 306 9.46 -10.87 4.93
CA TYR A 306 9.60 -12.11 5.71
C TYR A 306 8.21 -12.68 6.05
N ARG A 307 8.17 -13.90 6.62
CA ARG A 307 6.95 -14.60 7.01
C ARG A 307 5.98 -14.72 5.83
N PHE A 308 4.82 -14.06 5.89
CA PHE A 308 3.82 -14.07 4.81
C PHE A 308 4.21 -13.25 3.59
N ARG A 309 5.29 -12.48 3.68
CA ARG A 309 5.81 -11.61 2.63
C ARG A 309 7.15 -12.08 2.08
N GLY A 310 7.54 -13.34 2.34
CA GLY A 310 8.73 -13.93 1.71
C GLY A 310 8.69 -13.84 0.19
N ALA A 311 9.85 -13.99 -0.45
CA ALA A 311 9.93 -14.08 -1.91
C ALA A 311 9.22 -15.35 -2.43
N MET A 312 9.31 -16.43 -1.67
CA MET A 312 8.59 -17.67 -1.87
C MET A 312 7.98 -18.10 -0.55
N VAL A 313 6.65 -18.23 -0.49
CA VAL A 313 5.93 -18.66 0.72
C VAL A 313 5.02 -19.84 0.40
N VAL A 314 5.18 -20.93 1.16
CA VAL A 314 4.25 -22.06 1.20
C VAL A 314 3.67 -22.10 2.61
N MET A 315 2.36 -21.92 2.76
CA MET A 315 1.72 -21.84 4.08
C MET A 315 1.31 -23.20 4.63
N ASN A 316 1.24 -23.32 5.96
CA ASN A 316 0.40 -24.32 6.61
C ASN A 316 -1.09 -23.97 6.45
N GLY A 317 -1.93 -24.99 6.45
CA GLY A 317 -3.39 -24.87 6.44
C GLY A 317 -4.02 -25.24 7.77
N VAL A 318 -5.33 -25.00 7.88
CA VAL A 318 -6.19 -25.42 8.98
C VAL A 318 -6.83 -26.77 8.61
N PRO A 319 -6.68 -27.82 9.44
CA PRO A 319 -7.40 -29.08 9.21
C PRO A 319 -8.91 -28.86 9.16
N ASN A 320 -9.59 -29.42 8.13
CA ASN A 320 -11.02 -29.22 7.91
C ASN A 320 -11.42 -27.72 7.84
N SER A 321 -10.57 -26.89 7.21
CA SER A 321 -10.75 -25.44 7.08
C SER A 321 -12.14 -25.05 6.60
N THR A 322 -12.72 -24.02 7.22
CA THR A 322 -13.86 -23.30 6.63
C THR A 322 -13.39 -22.42 5.47
N LEU A 323 -14.32 -21.98 4.61
CA LEU A 323 -14.01 -21.22 3.37
C LEU A 323 -13.20 -19.93 3.59
N ASN A 324 -13.38 -19.29 4.75
CA ASN A 324 -12.70 -18.03 5.10
C ASN A 324 -11.39 -18.22 5.88
N ARG A 325 -10.98 -19.46 6.16
CA ARG A 325 -9.68 -19.78 6.78
C ARG A 325 -8.66 -20.14 5.70
N TYR A 326 -7.72 -21.03 6.00
CA TYR A 326 -6.60 -21.39 5.14
C TYR A 326 -6.68 -22.89 4.84
N PHE A 327 -6.93 -23.27 3.59
CA PHE A 327 -6.85 -24.69 3.22
C PHE A 327 -5.40 -25.14 3.15
N GLN A 328 -5.18 -26.43 3.43
CA GLN A 328 -3.89 -27.09 3.27
C GLN A 328 -3.36 -26.91 1.84
N VAL A 329 -2.04 -26.74 1.71
CA VAL A 329 -1.39 -26.79 0.41
C VAL A 329 -1.31 -28.26 -0.04
N ILE A 330 -1.97 -28.58 -1.14
CA ILE A 330 -1.96 -29.93 -1.75
C ILE A 330 -1.62 -29.78 -3.22
N GLY A 331 -0.56 -30.45 -3.71
CA GLY A 331 -0.20 -30.36 -5.12
C GLY A 331 0.39 -29.01 -5.54
N GLY A 332 0.96 -28.25 -4.60
CA GLY A 332 1.59 -26.96 -4.89
C GLY A 332 2.85 -27.08 -5.74
N ASP A 333 3.14 -26.06 -6.54
CA ASP A 333 4.26 -26.11 -7.49
C ASP A 333 5.05 -24.79 -7.52
N PHE A 334 6.31 -24.82 -7.10
CA PHE A 334 7.29 -23.76 -7.31
C PHE A 334 8.41 -24.28 -8.21
N SER A 335 8.32 -24.01 -9.52
CA SER A 335 9.28 -24.53 -10.49
C SER A 335 9.92 -23.48 -11.38
N ASN A 336 11.18 -23.68 -11.75
CA ASN A 336 11.86 -22.85 -12.75
C ASN A 336 11.87 -21.35 -12.39
N ASN A 337 11.91 -20.99 -11.12
CA ASN A 337 11.99 -19.59 -10.71
C ASN A 337 13.44 -19.18 -10.46
N THR A 338 13.74 -17.89 -10.65
CA THR A 338 15.04 -17.29 -10.34
C THR A 338 14.89 -16.24 -9.26
N PHE A 339 15.68 -16.37 -8.18
CA PHE A 339 15.72 -15.45 -7.06
C PHE A 339 17.10 -14.82 -6.97
N VAL A 340 17.16 -13.48 -7.01
CA VAL A 340 18.41 -12.71 -6.93
C VAL A 340 18.33 -11.76 -5.74
N ASN A 341 19.19 -11.94 -4.75
CA ASN A 341 19.26 -11.10 -3.55
C ASN A 341 17.90 -10.96 -2.81
N CYS A 342 17.13 -12.05 -2.78
CA CYS A 342 15.92 -12.19 -1.97
C CYS A 342 16.27 -12.81 -0.61
N ASP A 343 15.70 -12.29 0.47
CA ASP A 343 16.18 -12.62 1.82
C ASP A 343 15.47 -13.80 2.47
N HIS A 344 14.22 -14.09 2.07
CA HIS A 344 13.38 -15.04 2.77
C HIS A 344 12.59 -15.97 1.84
N VAL A 345 12.84 -17.26 2.01
CA VAL A 345 12.05 -18.39 1.52
C VAL A 345 11.42 -19.08 2.73
N GLN A 346 10.10 -19.22 2.75
CA GLN A 346 9.34 -19.53 3.96
C GLN A 346 8.43 -20.74 3.70
N LEU A 347 8.71 -21.86 4.36
CA LEU A 347 8.00 -23.13 4.20
C LEU A 347 7.20 -23.46 5.45
N CYS A 348 5.98 -23.96 5.26
CA CYS A 348 5.02 -24.21 6.35
C CYS A 348 4.69 -22.91 7.13
N ALA A 349 4.79 -21.76 6.46
CA ALA A 349 4.66 -20.44 7.10
C ALA A 349 3.30 -20.29 7.80
N GLY A 350 3.34 -19.72 9.01
CA GLY A 350 2.17 -19.56 9.86
C GLY A 350 1.77 -20.82 10.63
N SER A 351 2.61 -21.85 10.69
CA SER A 351 2.34 -23.02 11.54
C SER A 351 2.08 -22.60 12.98
N ASP A 352 0.96 -23.07 13.52
CA ASP A 352 0.55 -22.90 14.90
C ASP A 352 -0.49 -23.98 15.27
N ALA A 353 -1.07 -23.89 16.47
CA ALA A 353 -2.06 -24.86 16.94
C ALA A 353 -3.31 -24.97 16.04
N GLU A 354 -3.70 -23.89 15.35
CA GLU A 354 -4.82 -23.89 14.40
C GLU A 354 -4.36 -24.33 13.00
N ARG A 355 -3.29 -23.71 12.50
CA ARG A 355 -2.67 -23.96 11.19
C ARG A 355 -1.68 -25.13 11.27
N SER A 356 -2.19 -26.31 11.56
CA SER A 356 -1.40 -27.53 11.79
C SER A 356 -1.37 -28.52 10.61
N ALA A 357 -2.00 -28.19 9.47
CA ALA A 357 -1.95 -29.01 8.27
C ALA A 357 -0.78 -28.61 7.37
N VAL A 358 0.30 -29.40 7.40
CA VAL A 358 1.50 -29.19 6.59
C VAL A 358 1.26 -29.39 5.08
N PRO A 359 2.06 -28.78 4.18
CA PRO A 359 1.97 -29.02 2.75
C PRO A 359 2.17 -30.49 2.38
N ILE A 360 1.40 -30.99 1.40
CA ILE A 360 1.53 -32.35 0.85
C ILE A 360 1.54 -32.32 -0.69
N ASP A 361 2.12 -33.34 -1.30
CA ASP A 361 2.29 -33.49 -2.76
C ASP A 361 2.83 -32.22 -3.44
N THR A 362 3.66 -31.46 -2.72
CA THR A 362 4.17 -30.16 -3.18
C THR A 362 5.55 -30.33 -3.79
N LYS A 363 5.88 -29.53 -4.80
CA LYS A 363 7.20 -29.56 -5.44
C LYS A 363 7.88 -28.19 -5.47
N VAL A 364 9.17 -28.22 -5.18
CA VAL A 364 10.10 -27.11 -5.33
C VAL A 364 11.23 -27.63 -6.22
N GLU A 365 11.23 -27.28 -7.50
CA GLU A 365 12.17 -27.86 -8.46
C GLU A 365 12.75 -26.89 -9.50
N ASN A 366 13.96 -27.17 -9.96
CA ASN A 366 14.62 -26.39 -11.01
C ASN A 366 14.73 -24.88 -10.69
N ASN A 367 14.70 -24.48 -9.42
CA ASN A 367 14.83 -23.07 -9.03
C ASN A 367 16.30 -22.69 -8.87
N VAL A 368 16.62 -21.42 -9.11
CA VAL A 368 17.97 -20.87 -8.89
C VAL A 368 17.90 -19.76 -7.85
N PHE A 369 18.72 -19.89 -6.81
CA PHE A 369 18.86 -18.93 -5.72
C PHE A 369 20.25 -18.32 -5.75
N TYR A 370 20.31 -16.99 -5.90
CA TYR A 370 21.53 -16.21 -5.82
C TYR A 370 21.38 -15.17 -4.70
N ASN A 371 22.31 -15.12 -3.75
CA ASN A 371 22.41 -14.03 -2.78
C ASN A 371 23.89 -13.75 -2.45
N ASP A 372 24.27 -12.47 -2.46
CA ASP A 372 25.64 -12.00 -2.21
C ASP A 372 25.91 -11.60 -0.75
N SER A 373 24.86 -11.40 0.05
CA SER A 373 24.93 -10.73 1.35
C SER A 373 24.34 -11.55 2.50
N LYS A 374 23.38 -12.44 2.22
CA LYS A 374 22.74 -13.32 3.20
C LYS A 374 23.01 -14.79 2.88
N LYS A 375 23.26 -15.60 3.91
CA LYS A 375 23.56 -17.04 3.77
C LYS A 375 22.35 -17.95 4.00
N ASP A 376 21.50 -17.57 4.95
CA ASP A 376 20.39 -18.34 5.52
C ASP A 376 19.05 -17.88 4.92
N LEU A 377 18.74 -18.32 3.70
CA LEU A 377 17.51 -17.87 3.01
C LEU A 377 16.25 -18.62 3.47
N PHE A 378 16.40 -19.87 3.90
CA PHE A 378 15.29 -20.80 4.09
C PHE A 378 14.87 -20.88 5.56
N THR A 379 13.56 -20.82 5.80
CA THR A 379 12.96 -21.11 7.11
C THR A 379 11.87 -22.15 6.92
N ALA A 380 11.95 -23.26 7.66
CA ALA A 380 10.89 -24.26 7.76
C ALA A 380 10.27 -24.18 9.16
N TYR A 381 8.97 -23.90 9.21
CA TYR A 381 8.23 -23.72 10.46
C TYR A 381 7.59 -25.01 10.99
N ASP A 382 7.57 -26.07 10.17
CA ASP A 382 6.92 -27.35 10.47
C ASP A 382 7.55 -28.46 9.62
N ASP A 383 7.01 -29.68 9.69
CA ASP A 383 7.42 -30.78 8.83
C ASP A 383 7.26 -30.44 7.34
N ILE A 384 8.35 -30.63 6.59
CA ILE A 384 8.44 -30.39 5.14
C ILE A 384 8.50 -31.69 4.34
N SER A 385 8.25 -32.84 4.95
CA SER A 385 8.32 -34.16 4.29
C SER A 385 7.35 -34.30 3.10
N GLY A 386 6.25 -33.55 3.08
CA GLY A 386 5.31 -33.47 1.97
C GLY A 386 5.74 -32.55 0.81
N ILE A 387 6.94 -31.95 0.89
CA ILE A 387 7.53 -31.11 -0.15
C ILE A 387 8.73 -31.85 -0.76
N SER A 388 8.62 -32.15 -2.05
CA SER A 388 9.72 -32.69 -2.84
C SER A 388 10.64 -31.58 -3.34
N PHE A 389 11.95 -31.78 -3.16
CA PHE A 389 12.99 -30.90 -3.70
C PHE A 389 13.75 -31.64 -4.79
N SER A 390 13.98 -30.98 -5.93
CA SER A 390 14.85 -31.54 -6.98
C SER A 390 15.49 -30.44 -7.83
N ASN A 391 16.75 -30.63 -8.22
CA ASN A 391 17.46 -29.72 -9.14
C ASN A 391 17.39 -28.22 -8.75
N ASN A 392 17.37 -27.90 -7.47
CA ASN A 392 17.46 -26.51 -7.02
C ASN A 392 18.93 -26.15 -6.81
N TYR A 393 19.34 -24.99 -7.31
CA TYR A 393 20.73 -24.56 -7.30
C TYR A 393 20.90 -23.28 -6.49
N LEU A 394 21.97 -23.23 -5.69
CA LEU A 394 22.33 -22.11 -4.84
C LEU A 394 23.73 -21.63 -5.21
N ASN A 395 24.02 -20.33 -5.17
CA ASN A 395 25.38 -19.84 -5.35
C ASN A 395 26.27 -20.15 -4.14
N GLN A 396 27.60 -20.13 -4.34
CA GLN A 396 28.59 -20.26 -3.27
C GLN A 396 28.33 -19.24 -2.14
N GLY A 397 28.38 -19.72 -0.90
CA GLY A 397 28.14 -18.93 0.31
C GLY A 397 26.75 -19.10 0.92
N LEU A 398 25.77 -19.60 0.15
CA LEU A 398 24.45 -19.94 0.65
C LEU A 398 24.45 -21.28 1.41
N GLU A 399 23.61 -21.33 2.44
CA GLU A 399 23.36 -22.54 3.23
C GLU A 399 22.14 -23.28 2.66
N PRO A 400 22.32 -24.52 2.15
CA PRO A 400 21.19 -25.31 1.67
C PRO A 400 20.29 -25.73 2.84
N LEU A 401 18.99 -25.86 2.57
CA LEU A 401 18.03 -26.30 3.56
C LEU A 401 18.34 -27.74 4.01
N ALA A 402 18.52 -27.95 5.31
CA ALA A 402 18.86 -29.26 5.87
C ALA A 402 17.84 -30.34 5.47
N GLY A 403 18.33 -31.54 5.14
CA GLY A 403 17.47 -32.66 4.73
C GLY A 403 16.99 -32.62 3.27
N THR A 404 17.41 -31.61 2.49
CA THR A 404 17.08 -31.49 1.05
C THR A 404 18.28 -31.79 0.15
N ASN A 405 18.03 -31.98 -1.15
CA ASN A 405 19.04 -32.30 -2.18
C ASN A 405 19.46 -31.05 -3.01
N MET A 406 19.39 -29.86 -2.43
CA MET A 406 19.74 -28.63 -3.15
C MET A 406 21.26 -28.53 -3.36
N ALA A 407 21.69 -28.14 -4.57
CA ALA A 407 23.09 -28.13 -4.96
C ALA A 407 23.69 -26.74 -4.88
N VAL A 408 24.79 -26.59 -4.15
CA VAL A 408 25.61 -25.36 -4.16
C VAL A 408 26.58 -25.42 -5.34
N VAL A 409 26.54 -24.43 -6.22
CA VAL A 409 27.38 -24.34 -7.42
C VAL A 409 27.97 -22.95 -7.57
N GLU A 410 29.05 -22.86 -8.33
CA GLU A 410 29.59 -21.57 -8.75
C GLU A 410 28.64 -20.91 -9.76
N MET A 411 28.33 -19.64 -9.52
CA MET A 411 27.46 -18.81 -10.35
C MET A 411 28.06 -17.42 -10.49
N GLU A 412 27.91 -16.83 -11.67
CA GLU A 412 28.20 -15.41 -11.93
C GLU A 412 26.89 -14.68 -12.23
N LEU A 413 26.74 -13.43 -11.80
CA LEU A 413 25.65 -12.57 -12.26
C LEU A 413 26.05 -11.86 -13.55
N VAL A 414 25.28 -12.09 -14.62
CA VAL A 414 25.42 -11.38 -15.89
C VAL A 414 24.12 -10.68 -16.24
N LYS A 415 24.17 -9.58 -16.99
CA LYS A 415 22.95 -8.94 -17.51
C LYS A 415 22.44 -9.72 -18.72
N ASN A 416 21.15 -10.08 -18.72
CA ASN A 416 20.50 -10.64 -19.90
C ASN A 416 20.22 -9.56 -20.97
N GLU A 417 19.60 -9.93 -22.08
CA GLU A 417 19.26 -9.00 -23.18
C GLU A 417 18.31 -7.86 -22.75
N GLN A 418 17.49 -8.08 -21.72
CA GLN A 418 16.60 -7.08 -21.13
C GLN A 418 17.28 -6.25 -20.01
N GLY A 419 18.58 -6.45 -19.78
CA GLY A 419 19.37 -5.73 -18.78
C GLY A 419 19.23 -6.24 -17.34
N LEU A 420 18.49 -7.31 -17.11
CA LEU A 420 18.23 -7.89 -15.78
C LEU A 420 19.42 -8.75 -15.31
N PRO A 421 19.82 -8.68 -14.03
CA PRO A 421 20.89 -9.53 -13.50
C PRO A 421 20.43 -10.99 -13.38
N PHE A 422 21.11 -11.91 -14.06
CA PHE A 422 20.79 -13.33 -14.09
C PHE A 422 21.99 -14.16 -13.62
N PRO A 423 21.79 -15.10 -12.68
CA PRO A 423 22.80 -16.07 -12.34
C PRO A 423 23.02 -17.03 -13.51
N VAL A 424 24.28 -17.22 -13.91
CA VAL A 424 24.69 -18.15 -14.96
C VAL A 424 25.73 -19.13 -14.46
N SER A 425 25.60 -20.39 -14.89
CA SER A 425 26.54 -21.47 -14.61
C SER A 425 26.36 -22.58 -15.65
N PRO A 426 27.43 -23.28 -16.09
CA PRO A 426 27.29 -24.45 -16.95
C PRO A 426 26.40 -25.56 -16.36
N LEU A 427 26.24 -25.60 -15.04
CA LEU A 427 25.46 -26.60 -14.30
C LEU A 427 23.96 -26.27 -14.19
N ILE A 428 23.54 -25.04 -14.49
CA ILE A 428 22.16 -24.58 -14.29
C ILE A 428 21.42 -24.29 -15.61
N LYS A 429 21.92 -24.78 -16.76
CA LYS A 429 21.37 -24.47 -18.10
C LYS A 429 19.87 -24.73 -18.26
N ASN A 430 19.31 -25.65 -17.48
CA ASN A 430 17.90 -26.04 -17.52
C ASN A 430 17.14 -25.66 -16.23
N ALA A 431 17.70 -24.77 -15.41
CA ALA A 431 17.11 -24.32 -14.14
C ALA A 431 17.03 -22.79 -14.10
N GLY A 432 16.11 -22.28 -13.28
CA GLY A 432 15.73 -20.88 -13.25
C GLY A 432 14.72 -20.54 -14.33
N CYS A 433 14.33 -19.27 -14.38
CA CYS A 433 13.35 -18.78 -15.33
C CYS A 433 13.97 -18.51 -16.70
N SER A 434 13.15 -18.69 -17.74
CA SER A 434 13.41 -18.33 -19.12
C SER A 434 12.37 -17.28 -19.53
N LEU A 435 12.77 -16.00 -19.46
CA LEU A 435 11.88 -14.87 -19.71
C LEU A 435 12.02 -14.40 -21.16
N THR A 436 11.02 -14.72 -21.98
CA THR A 436 10.94 -14.28 -23.39
C THR A 436 9.96 -13.13 -23.62
N ALA A 437 9.05 -12.90 -22.66
CA ALA A 437 8.14 -11.77 -22.72
C ALA A 437 8.86 -10.46 -22.35
N PRO A 438 8.48 -9.32 -22.98
CA PRO A 438 8.91 -8.01 -22.52
C PRO A 438 8.45 -7.74 -21.10
N VAL A 439 9.30 -7.09 -20.29
CA VAL A 439 8.90 -6.58 -18.98
C VAL A 439 7.80 -5.52 -19.15
N ALA A 440 6.69 -5.63 -18.41
CA ALA A 440 5.75 -4.52 -18.27
C ALA A 440 6.45 -3.40 -17.49
N THR A 441 6.38 -2.17 -17.99
CA THR A 441 7.02 -0.97 -17.40
C THR A 441 6.03 0.18 -17.35
N LYS A 442 6.40 1.26 -16.67
CA LYS A 442 5.61 2.50 -16.64
C LYS A 442 5.39 3.08 -18.04
N GLU A 443 6.33 2.88 -18.97
CA GLU A 443 6.29 3.44 -20.32
C GLU A 443 5.42 2.65 -21.30
N ASN A 444 5.23 1.35 -21.06
CA ASN A 444 4.47 0.46 -21.97
C ASN A 444 3.12 -0.02 -21.38
N THR A 445 2.73 0.52 -20.23
CA THR A 445 1.42 0.26 -19.60
C THR A 445 0.67 1.56 -19.35
N GLY A 446 -0.66 1.46 -19.18
CA GLY A 446 -1.52 2.63 -19.01
C GLY A 446 -1.63 3.45 -20.31
N VAL A 447 -1.54 4.78 -20.18
CA VAL A 447 -1.69 5.72 -21.31
C VAL A 447 -0.55 6.71 -21.40
N SER A 448 -0.17 7.06 -22.63
CA SER A 448 0.90 8.04 -22.89
C SER A 448 0.45 9.50 -22.79
N TRP A 449 -0.86 9.76 -22.81
CA TRP A 449 -1.44 11.11 -22.87
C TRP A 449 -1.79 11.70 -21.50
N TYR A 450 -1.65 10.94 -20.42
CA TYR A 450 -1.90 11.40 -19.06
C TYR A 450 -0.60 11.41 -18.25
N PRO A 451 -0.18 12.56 -17.70
CA PRO A 451 0.97 12.61 -16.81
C PRO A 451 0.61 11.98 -15.46
N ILE A 452 1.45 11.05 -14.99
CA ILE A 452 1.31 10.47 -13.65
C ILE A 452 2.14 11.33 -12.70
N GLU A 453 1.48 12.18 -11.91
CA GLU A 453 2.12 12.99 -10.88
C GLU A 453 2.04 12.30 -9.52
N GLU A 454 3.19 12.10 -8.89
CA GLU A 454 3.27 11.61 -7.51
C GLU A 454 3.56 12.78 -6.58
N LYS A 455 2.65 13.03 -5.63
CA LYS A 455 2.83 14.06 -4.61
C LYS A 455 3.46 13.42 -3.37
N GLU A 456 4.78 13.32 -3.38
CA GLU A 456 5.52 12.87 -2.21
C GLU A 456 5.54 13.94 -1.10
N LEU A 457 5.51 13.50 0.15
CA LEU A 457 5.73 14.35 1.32
C LEU A 457 7.22 14.63 1.47
N VAL A 458 7.71 15.58 0.67
CA VAL A 458 9.10 16.03 0.65
C VAL A 458 9.22 17.33 1.43
N PHE A 459 10.15 17.37 2.38
CA PHE A 459 10.53 18.57 3.11
C PHE A 459 11.68 19.29 2.39
N ASP A 460 11.86 20.57 2.72
CA ASP A 460 13.07 21.33 2.40
C ASP A 460 13.35 21.51 0.89
N ASN A 461 12.31 21.46 0.04
CA ASN A 461 12.43 21.67 -1.41
C ASN A 461 11.73 22.95 -1.92
N GLY A 462 11.17 23.75 -1.00
CA GLY A 462 10.53 25.04 -1.27
C GLY A 462 11.43 26.23 -0.95
N ALA A 463 10.82 27.40 -0.74
CA ALA A 463 11.51 28.63 -0.44
C ALA A 463 11.83 28.77 1.06
N GLU A 464 13.00 29.34 1.38
CA GLU A 464 13.31 29.78 2.73
C GLU A 464 12.73 31.18 2.99
N THR A 465 11.99 31.34 4.09
CA THR A 465 11.44 32.61 4.54
C THR A 465 11.85 32.89 5.98
N VAL A 466 12.52 34.02 6.21
CA VAL A 466 12.85 34.49 7.56
C VAL A 466 11.59 35.04 8.23
N VAL A 467 11.33 34.61 9.46
CA VAL A 467 10.20 35.07 10.27
C VAL A 467 10.74 35.76 11.51
N GLU A 468 10.26 36.97 11.77
CA GLU A 468 10.60 37.73 12.97
C GLU A 468 9.72 37.29 14.16
N PRO A 469 10.24 37.35 15.41
CA PRO A 469 9.46 37.05 16.60
C PRO A 469 8.28 38.02 16.76
N GLY A 470 7.23 37.55 17.44
CA GLY A 470 6.06 38.38 17.73
C GLY A 470 4.75 37.62 17.82
N TYR A 471 3.69 38.39 18.07
CA TYR A 471 2.35 37.86 18.22
C TYR A 471 1.77 37.46 16.84
N ASN A 472 1.45 36.17 16.68
CA ASN A 472 0.95 35.55 15.45
C ASN A 472 1.84 35.77 14.21
N SER A 473 3.14 36.07 14.37
CA SER A 473 4.06 36.16 13.22
C SER A 473 4.22 34.79 12.56
N LEU A 474 4.43 33.74 13.36
CA LEU A 474 4.53 32.36 12.87
C LEU A 474 3.21 31.90 12.22
N PHE A 475 2.06 32.20 12.83
CA PHE A 475 0.75 31.91 12.23
C PHE A 475 0.62 32.49 10.81
N LYS A 476 0.94 33.76 10.62
CA LYS A 476 0.91 34.39 9.28
C LYS A 476 1.91 33.75 8.32
N ALA A 477 3.09 33.36 8.79
CA ALA A 477 4.09 32.71 7.96
C ALA A 477 3.61 31.32 7.50
N VAL A 478 2.99 30.55 8.40
CA VAL A 478 2.39 29.25 8.07
C VAL A 478 1.26 29.42 7.04
N GLU A 479 0.32 30.37 7.23
CA GLU A 479 -0.77 30.63 6.28
C GLU A 479 -0.28 31.00 4.87
N ASN A 480 0.87 31.66 4.75
CA ASN A 480 1.44 32.08 3.47
C ASN A 480 2.44 31.08 2.87
N SER A 481 2.75 30.00 3.59
CA SER A 481 3.71 29.00 3.13
C SER A 481 3.13 28.09 2.04
N LYS A 482 4.02 27.47 1.28
CA LYS A 482 3.71 26.46 0.25
C LYS A 482 4.37 25.13 0.61
N SER A 483 3.92 24.08 -0.06
CA SER A 483 4.52 22.74 0.07
C SER A 483 6.04 22.80 -0.15
N GLY A 484 6.78 22.32 0.84
CA GLY A 484 8.25 22.26 0.83
C GLY A 484 8.96 23.45 1.46
N ASP A 485 8.24 24.54 1.77
CA ASP A 485 8.86 25.76 2.29
C ASP A 485 9.51 25.55 3.66
N ILE A 486 10.47 26.43 3.97
CA ILE A 486 11.22 26.44 5.22
C ILE A 486 11.03 27.81 5.88
N LEU A 487 10.44 27.83 7.07
CA LEU A 487 10.30 29.03 7.89
C LEU A 487 11.47 29.10 8.87
N VAL A 488 12.37 30.06 8.66
CA VAL A 488 13.56 30.28 9.48
C VAL A 488 13.26 31.34 10.54
N LEU A 489 13.19 30.92 11.80
CA LEU A 489 12.78 31.76 12.92
C LEU A 489 13.99 32.47 13.53
N ASN A 490 14.00 33.80 13.51
CA ASN A 490 14.96 34.59 14.28
C ASN A 490 14.78 34.39 15.80
N ASP A 491 15.82 34.71 16.55
CA ASP A 491 15.84 34.65 18.01
C ASP A 491 14.68 35.47 18.60
N GLY A 492 13.97 34.89 19.57
CA GLY A 492 12.88 35.57 20.27
C GLY A 492 11.67 34.70 20.52
N GLU A 493 10.57 35.35 20.90
CA GLU A 493 9.34 34.71 21.33
C GLU A 493 8.26 34.79 20.25
N TYR A 494 7.61 33.66 19.97
CA TYR A 494 6.53 33.54 18.99
C TYR A 494 5.27 33.12 19.73
N ILE A 495 4.38 34.07 19.98
CA ILE A 495 3.13 33.85 20.71
C ILE A 495 2.02 33.62 19.71
N ASN A 496 1.43 32.42 19.70
CA ASN A 496 0.40 32.03 18.74
C ASN A 496 -0.96 31.91 19.43
N SER A 497 -1.89 32.82 19.08
CA SER A 497 -3.26 32.78 19.60
C SER A 497 -4.24 32.05 18.71
N LYS A 498 -3.74 31.50 17.60
CA LYS A 498 -4.45 30.64 16.66
C LYS A 498 -3.67 29.36 16.46
N ASN A 499 -4.38 28.28 16.13
CA ASN A 499 -3.75 27.02 15.74
C ASN A 499 -3.01 27.23 14.41
N LEU A 500 -1.84 26.62 14.28
CA LEU A 500 -1.03 26.57 13.07
C LEU A 500 -1.50 25.36 12.25
N SER A 501 -2.38 25.59 11.27
CA SER A 501 -2.86 24.54 10.35
C SER A 501 -1.74 24.16 9.38
N VAL A 502 -1.33 22.89 9.38
CA VAL A 502 -0.28 22.37 8.48
C VAL A 502 -0.97 21.52 7.41
N GLU A 503 -1.12 22.09 6.22
CA GLU A 503 -1.88 21.51 5.09
C GLU A 503 -1.00 21.02 3.95
N HIS A 504 0.33 21.13 4.11
CA HIS A 504 1.35 20.65 3.18
C HIS A 504 2.65 20.37 3.94
N PRO A 505 3.65 19.70 3.33
CA PRO A 505 5.00 19.60 3.89
C PRO A 505 5.58 20.97 4.23
N LEU A 506 5.93 21.19 5.50
CA LEU A 506 6.45 22.46 6.00
C LEU A 506 7.56 22.22 7.03
N THR A 507 8.67 22.92 6.87
CA THR A 507 9.74 22.96 7.86
C THR A 507 9.70 24.27 8.64
N ILE A 508 9.80 24.19 9.97
CA ILE A 508 9.94 25.33 10.87
C ILE A 508 11.22 25.14 11.65
N LYS A 509 12.18 26.03 11.42
CA LYS A 509 13.55 25.89 11.91
C LYS A 509 14.00 27.15 12.64
N ALA A 510 14.65 27.01 13.79
CA ALA A 510 15.32 28.15 14.43
C ALA A 510 16.59 28.56 13.67
N ALA A 511 16.83 29.86 13.50
CA ALA A 511 18.08 30.39 12.97
C ALA A 511 19.27 30.02 13.89
N ASN A 512 19.05 30.08 15.20
CA ASN A 512 19.97 29.60 16.23
C ASN A 512 19.25 28.62 17.17
N ASN A 513 19.77 27.40 17.28
CA ASN A 513 19.15 26.33 18.08
C ASN A 513 18.88 26.79 19.53
N GLY A 514 17.64 26.56 19.98
CA GLY A 514 17.16 26.91 21.31
C GLY A 514 16.89 28.40 21.56
N LYS A 515 17.00 29.27 20.53
CA LYS A 515 16.79 30.72 20.67
C LYS A 515 15.44 31.23 20.18
N ALA A 516 14.73 30.47 19.34
CA ALA A 516 13.34 30.73 18.99
C ALA A 516 12.42 29.93 19.93
N THR A 517 11.63 30.63 20.75
CA THR A 517 10.69 30.01 21.70
C THR A 517 9.26 30.17 21.23
N LEU A 518 8.55 29.07 21.09
CA LEU A 518 7.17 28.99 20.62
C LEU A 518 6.22 28.83 21.80
N PHE A 519 5.24 29.71 21.87
CA PHE A 519 4.13 29.67 22.82
C PHE A 519 2.80 29.56 22.08
N THR A 520 1.81 28.98 22.74
CA THR A 520 0.44 28.92 22.23
C THR A 520 -0.56 29.31 23.31
N GLU A 521 -1.58 30.08 22.93
CA GLU A 521 -2.76 30.38 23.74
C GLU A 521 -3.94 29.46 23.35
N LYS A 522 -3.69 28.44 22.51
CA LYS A 522 -4.65 27.45 22.05
C LYS A 522 -4.38 26.09 22.68
N ASN A 523 -5.40 25.24 22.65
CA ASN A 523 -5.33 23.88 23.16
C ASN A 523 -4.43 22.98 22.29
N ASP A 524 -4.32 23.26 20.99
CA ASP A 524 -3.42 22.59 20.05
C ASP A 524 -2.58 23.69 19.35
N MET A 525 -1.24 23.65 19.44
CA MET A 525 -0.39 24.66 18.75
C MET A 525 -0.36 24.39 17.24
N PHE A 526 0.10 23.21 16.84
CA PHE A 526 0.12 22.73 15.47
C PHE A 526 -1.01 21.73 15.24
N LEU A 527 -1.67 21.84 14.08
CA LEU A 527 -2.70 20.89 13.66
C LEU A 527 -2.37 20.39 12.26
N ILE A 528 -1.85 19.16 12.17
CA ILE A 528 -1.54 18.51 10.89
C ILE A 528 -2.86 18.07 10.24
N GLN A 529 -3.15 18.63 9.07
CA GLN A 529 -4.34 18.33 8.28
C GLN A 529 -4.04 17.31 7.19
N ASN A 530 -5.07 16.91 6.44
CA ASN A 530 -4.90 16.11 5.22
C ASN A 530 -3.90 16.80 4.28
N GLU A 531 -3.01 16.04 3.64
CA GLU A 531 -1.87 16.51 2.83
C GLU A 531 -0.71 17.15 3.65
N GLY A 532 -0.89 17.39 4.95
CA GLY A 532 0.11 18.02 5.82
C GLY A 532 1.27 17.11 6.22
N ALA A 533 2.46 17.70 6.35
CA ALA A 533 3.60 17.08 7.03
C ALA A 533 4.43 18.17 7.73
N LEU A 534 4.93 17.89 8.93
CA LEU A 534 5.60 18.91 9.75
C LEU A 534 7.01 18.48 10.13
N LYS A 535 7.98 19.35 9.90
CA LYS A 535 9.35 19.24 10.43
C LYS A 535 9.63 20.42 11.36
N LEU A 536 9.96 20.14 12.62
CA LEU A 536 10.38 21.12 13.62
C LEU A 536 11.87 20.94 13.89
N GLN A 537 12.66 22.00 13.78
CA GLN A 537 14.11 21.92 13.95
C GLN A 537 14.67 23.05 14.83
N GLY A 538 15.40 22.70 15.88
CA GLY A 538 16.13 23.67 16.70
C GLY A 538 15.26 24.61 17.54
N VAL A 539 13.93 24.45 17.54
CA VAL A 539 13.00 25.34 18.25
C VAL A 539 12.82 24.91 19.70
N LYS A 540 12.49 25.88 20.55
CA LYS A 540 12.03 25.63 21.91
C LYS A 540 10.51 25.79 21.95
N MET A 541 9.79 24.91 22.62
CA MET A 541 8.33 24.95 22.76
C MET A 541 7.95 24.90 24.23
N SER A 542 7.06 25.80 24.67
CA SER A 542 6.64 25.88 26.06
C SER A 542 5.13 26.03 26.22
N GLY A 543 4.59 25.31 27.22
CA GLY A 543 3.17 25.27 27.54
C GLY A 543 2.69 26.33 28.53
N VAL A 544 3.57 27.23 28.99
CA VAL A 544 3.26 28.19 30.08
C VAL A 544 2.17 29.21 29.72
N MET A 545 1.94 29.47 28.43
CA MET A 545 0.88 30.38 27.94
C MET A 545 -0.37 29.63 27.45
N SER A 546 -0.36 28.30 27.52
CA SER A 546 -1.50 27.49 27.08
C SER A 546 -2.69 27.62 28.02
N PRO A 547 -3.91 27.38 27.53
CA PRO A 547 -5.11 27.47 28.37
C PRO A 547 -5.05 26.46 29.51
N ASP A 548 -5.53 26.85 30.70
CA ASP A 548 -5.68 25.96 31.85
C ASP A 548 -6.84 24.98 31.62
N MET A 549 -6.59 23.98 30.78
CA MET A 549 -7.55 22.94 30.45
C MET A 549 -6.84 21.60 30.21
N ALA A 550 -7.52 20.53 30.60
CA ALA A 550 -7.03 19.19 30.36
C ALA A 550 -7.04 18.86 28.86
N GLY A 551 -6.03 18.12 28.42
CA GLY A 551 -6.01 17.57 27.08
C GLY A 551 -5.39 18.46 26.00
N ASN A 552 -4.67 19.50 26.39
CA ASN A 552 -3.84 20.27 25.47
C ASN A 552 -2.80 19.38 24.77
N CYS A 553 -2.34 19.81 23.59
CA CYS A 553 -1.14 19.28 22.99
C CYS A 553 -0.37 20.34 22.19
N ILE A 554 0.91 20.07 21.93
CA ILE A 554 1.70 20.93 21.04
C ILE A 554 1.42 20.56 19.58
N VAL A 555 1.41 19.28 19.25
CA VAL A 555 1.11 18.77 17.91
C VAL A 555 -0.11 17.88 17.98
N GLY A 556 -1.16 18.29 17.28
CA GLY A 556 -2.35 17.49 17.02
C GLY A 556 -2.47 17.11 15.56
N THR A 557 -3.27 16.10 15.25
CA THR A 557 -3.74 15.82 13.89
C THR A 557 -5.21 16.23 13.74
N SER A 558 -5.67 16.33 12.49
CA SER A 558 -7.06 16.65 12.18
C SER A 558 -8.04 15.88 13.06
N ARG A 559 -9.11 16.54 13.50
CA ARG A 559 -10.20 15.89 14.27
C ARG A 559 -11.14 15.10 13.37
N SER A 560 -11.06 15.35 12.06
CA SER A 560 -11.72 14.58 11.01
C SER A 560 -10.77 13.52 10.44
N SER A 561 -11.31 12.59 9.66
CA SER A 561 -10.52 11.59 8.98
C SER A 561 -9.54 12.21 7.98
N MET A 562 -8.37 11.58 7.83
CA MET A 562 -7.38 11.93 6.83
C MET A 562 -7.19 10.76 5.90
N ASN A 563 -7.44 10.97 4.61
CA ASN A 563 -7.15 9.98 3.59
C ASN A 563 -5.69 10.05 3.13
N ARG A 564 -4.92 11.08 3.44
CA ARG A 564 -3.47 11.09 3.27
C ARG A 564 -2.76 10.71 4.56
N ASN A 565 -1.73 9.89 4.42
CA ASN A 565 -0.77 9.72 5.50
C ASN A 565 0.03 11.01 5.69
N TYR A 566 0.55 11.25 6.90
CA TYR A 566 1.37 12.43 7.22
C TYR A 566 2.76 12.02 7.72
N LYS A 567 3.68 13.00 7.84
CA LYS A 567 4.96 12.83 8.53
C LYS A 567 5.13 13.88 9.62
N LEU A 568 5.72 13.48 10.74
CA LEU A 568 6.20 14.39 11.78
C LEU A 568 7.67 14.13 12.05
N ILE A 569 8.50 15.15 11.91
CA ILE A 569 9.94 15.12 12.23
C ILE A 569 10.23 16.21 13.25
N VAL A 570 10.90 15.87 14.34
CA VAL A 570 11.26 16.79 15.43
C VAL A 570 12.73 16.59 15.76
N GLU A 571 13.55 17.59 15.48
CA GLU A 571 15.00 17.49 15.56
C GLU A 571 15.59 18.65 16.36
N ASP A 572 16.53 18.35 17.25
CA ASP A 572 17.29 19.36 18.01
C ASP A 572 16.39 20.33 18.82
N CYS A 573 15.20 19.89 19.22
CA CYS A 573 14.19 20.72 19.87
C CYS A 573 14.18 20.54 21.40
N ALA A 574 13.71 21.58 22.10
CA ALA A 574 13.42 21.50 23.53
C ALA A 574 11.91 21.73 23.77
N VAL A 575 11.27 20.83 24.52
CA VAL A 575 9.86 20.93 24.92
C VAL A 575 9.79 20.98 26.44
N GLU A 576 9.23 22.05 26.98
CA GLU A 576 9.17 22.23 28.43
C GLU A 576 7.83 22.75 28.95
N ASP A 577 7.57 22.47 30.22
CA ASP A 577 6.50 23.07 31.02
C ASP A 577 5.10 22.91 30.41
N LEU A 578 4.81 21.71 29.90
CA LEU A 578 3.46 21.29 29.52
C LEU A 578 2.69 20.82 30.77
N VAL A 579 2.56 21.70 31.76
CA VAL A 579 2.03 21.36 33.10
C VAL A 579 0.93 22.30 33.60
N VAL A 580 0.45 23.24 32.76
CA VAL A 580 -0.61 24.18 33.14
C VAL A 580 -1.87 23.47 33.68
N ASN A 581 -2.19 22.30 33.11
CA ASN A 581 -3.18 21.37 33.62
C ASN A 581 -2.70 19.94 33.35
N HIS A 582 -3.46 18.92 33.77
CA HIS A 582 -3.15 17.52 33.53
C HIS A 582 -3.37 17.10 32.07
N THR A 583 -2.70 16.02 31.65
CA THR A 583 -2.90 15.40 30.32
C THR A 583 -2.55 16.35 29.16
N PHE A 584 -1.50 17.13 29.31
CA PHE A 584 -0.93 17.96 28.25
C PHE A 584 0.17 17.16 27.52
N ASP A 585 -0.16 16.69 26.32
CA ASP A 585 0.74 15.86 25.51
C ASP A 585 1.66 16.71 24.63
N PHE A 586 2.80 16.17 24.19
CA PHE A 586 3.49 16.77 23.04
C PHE A 586 2.73 16.44 21.75
N LEU A 587 2.64 15.16 21.38
CA LEU A 587 1.89 14.66 20.24
C LEU A 587 0.62 13.92 20.68
N ARG A 588 -0.53 14.37 20.18
CA ARG A 588 -1.80 13.66 20.30
C ARG A 588 -2.50 13.51 18.96
N VAL A 589 -2.54 12.30 18.45
CA VAL A 589 -3.27 11.98 17.22
C VAL A 589 -4.77 11.81 17.48
N SER A 590 -5.54 11.89 16.41
CA SER A 590 -6.97 11.60 16.34
C SER A 590 -7.21 10.26 15.65
N PRO A 591 -8.36 9.58 15.89
CA PRO A 591 -8.74 8.40 15.12
C PRO A 591 -8.73 8.68 13.61
N ASN A 592 -8.49 7.65 12.80
CA ASN A 592 -8.50 7.72 11.34
C ASN A 592 -7.42 8.63 10.74
N THR A 593 -6.37 8.92 11.51
CA THR A 593 -5.15 9.58 11.01
C THR A 593 -3.99 8.60 11.10
N PHE A 594 -3.08 8.66 10.12
CA PHE A 594 -1.98 7.70 10.02
C PHE A 594 -0.69 8.41 9.63
N ALA A 595 0.34 8.25 10.44
CA ALA A 595 1.67 8.71 10.12
C ALA A 595 2.40 7.66 9.28
N ASP A 596 2.97 8.08 8.15
CA ASP A 596 4.05 7.34 7.53
C ASP A 596 5.24 7.25 8.50
N SER A 597 5.60 8.38 9.12
CA SER A 597 6.66 8.39 10.13
C SER A 597 6.44 9.43 11.23
N VAL A 598 6.74 9.06 12.47
CA VAL A 598 6.95 9.97 13.60
C VAL A 598 8.41 9.82 14.05
N VAL A 599 9.20 10.87 13.85
CA VAL A 599 10.64 10.89 14.12
C VAL A 599 10.96 11.97 15.13
N ILE A 600 11.60 11.61 16.25
CA ILE A 600 12.03 12.52 17.30
C ILE A 600 13.50 12.25 17.60
N ARG A 601 14.38 13.22 17.33
CA ARG A 601 15.84 13.07 17.46
C ARG A 601 16.49 14.23 18.18
N ASN A 602 17.48 13.93 19.00
CA ASN A 602 18.29 14.94 19.68
C ASN A 602 17.44 15.95 20.49
N CYS A 603 16.30 15.52 21.02
CA CYS A 603 15.36 16.40 21.71
C CYS A 603 15.42 16.22 23.23
N SER A 604 15.03 17.29 23.95
CA SER A 604 14.81 17.24 25.39
C SER A 604 13.35 17.56 25.72
N PHE A 605 12.70 16.69 26.49
CA PHE A 605 11.34 16.88 26.99
C PHE A 605 11.38 16.95 28.51
N LYS A 606 10.87 18.04 29.09
CA LYS A 606 10.93 18.26 30.53
C LYS A 606 9.62 18.81 31.08
N ASN A 607 9.13 18.25 32.18
CA ASN A 607 7.89 18.68 32.83
C ASN A 607 6.69 18.60 31.86
N LEU A 608 6.20 17.39 31.61
CA LEU A 608 4.98 17.17 30.83
C LEU A 608 3.95 16.50 31.73
N SER A 609 2.72 16.99 31.79
CA SER A 609 1.66 16.33 32.57
C SER A 609 0.96 15.20 31.79
N GLY A 610 1.14 15.16 30.47
CA GLY A 610 0.67 14.11 29.56
C GLY A 610 1.81 13.26 29.00
N SER A 611 1.62 12.75 27.79
CA SER A 611 2.54 11.84 27.09
C SER A 611 3.41 12.59 26.07
N VAL A 612 4.57 12.05 25.69
CA VAL A 612 5.31 12.62 24.55
C VAL A 612 4.61 12.25 23.24
N ALA A 613 4.24 10.98 23.03
CA ALA A 613 3.38 10.60 21.91
C ALA A 613 2.27 9.62 22.31
N SER A 614 1.04 10.01 22.03
CA SER A 614 -0.18 9.20 22.16
C SER A 614 -0.62 8.67 20.80
N LEU A 615 -0.07 7.52 20.37
CA LEU A 615 -0.35 6.83 19.09
C LEU A 615 -1.27 5.62 19.31
N ASN A 616 -2.42 5.89 19.93
CA ASN A 616 -3.28 4.85 20.50
C ASN A 616 -4.78 5.10 20.31
N LYS A 617 -5.19 5.58 19.13
CA LYS A 617 -6.58 5.97 18.87
C LYS A 617 -7.39 4.90 18.14
N GLU A 618 -6.72 3.92 17.53
CA GLU A 618 -7.36 2.78 16.88
C GLU A 618 -7.59 1.61 17.87
N ILE A 619 -8.57 1.75 18.77
CA ILE A 619 -8.78 0.83 19.91
C ILE A 619 -9.89 -0.20 19.70
N ASP A 620 -10.39 -0.34 18.47
CA ASP A 620 -11.49 -1.26 18.15
C ASP A 620 -11.03 -2.70 17.90
N ASP A 621 -9.72 -2.98 18.06
CA ASP A 621 -9.11 -4.30 17.92
C ASP A 621 -9.32 -4.97 16.55
N ILE A 622 -9.32 -4.16 15.49
CA ILE A 622 -9.48 -4.61 14.10
C ILE A 622 -8.17 -4.61 13.30
N GLY A 623 -7.01 -4.41 13.94
CA GLY A 623 -5.71 -4.35 13.26
C GLY A 623 -5.26 -2.96 12.81
N ALA A 624 -6.09 -1.94 12.98
CA ALA A 624 -5.74 -0.55 12.69
C ALA A 624 -4.73 0.01 13.71
N TYR A 625 -3.88 0.94 13.26
CA TYR A 625 -2.88 1.64 14.08
C TYR A 625 -2.61 3.04 13.51
N ASN A 626 -1.86 3.88 14.23
CA ASN A 626 -1.70 5.31 13.90
C ASN A 626 -0.37 5.72 13.29
N ALA A 627 0.66 4.87 13.28
CA ALA A 627 1.97 5.21 12.72
C ALA A 627 2.72 3.97 12.23
N GLU A 628 3.28 4.04 11.03
CA GLU A 628 4.11 2.98 10.47
C GLU A 628 5.50 2.95 11.11
N TYR A 629 6.27 4.03 10.99
CA TYR A 629 7.59 4.13 11.60
C TYR A 629 7.60 5.11 12.77
N VAL A 630 8.00 4.64 13.94
CA VAL A 630 8.14 5.45 15.16
C VAL A 630 9.61 5.41 15.59
N ILE A 631 10.30 6.54 15.50
CA ILE A 631 11.76 6.63 15.68
C ILE A 631 12.08 7.66 16.77
N TYR A 632 12.77 7.20 17.81
CA TYR A 632 13.21 7.98 18.95
C TYR A 632 14.73 7.77 19.13
N GLU A 633 15.54 8.78 18.84
CA GLU A 633 17.00 8.65 18.92
C GLU A 633 17.65 9.81 19.68
N ASN A 634 18.60 9.52 20.57
CA ASN A 634 19.39 10.53 21.28
C ASN A 634 18.55 11.53 22.09
N ASN A 635 17.43 11.09 22.68
CA ASN A 635 16.51 11.96 23.39
C ASN A 635 16.66 11.87 24.92
N THR A 636 16.29 12.94 25.62
CA THR A 636 16.12 12.94 27.08
C THR A 636 14.67 13.28 27.45
N PHE A 637 14.05 12.42 28.24
CA PHE A 637 12.70 12.58 28.78
C PHE A 637 12.78 12.69 30.30
N GLU A 638 12.45 13.85 30.85
CA GLU A 638 12.49 14.11 32.29
C GLU A 638 11.12 14.55 32.80
N GLN A 639 10.59 13.84 33.81
CA GLN A 639 9.32 14.19 34.46
C GLN A 639 8.14 14.26 33.47
N VAL A 640 8.02 13.25 32.61
CA VAL A 640 6.83 13.03 31.79
C VAL A 640 5.81 12.27 32.64
N GLY A 641 4.66 12.86 32.92
CA GLY A 641 3.61 12.30 33.75
C GLY A 641 2.95 11.08 33.12
N GLY A 642 2.58 11.19 31.84
CA GLY A 642 2.10 10.10 31.00
C GLY A 642 3.23 9.20 30.50
N ALA A 643 2.91 8.33 29.54
CA ALA A 643 3.94 7.53 28.88
C ALA A 643 4.79 8.43 27.96
N VAL A 644 6.09 8.16 27.84
CA VAL A 644 6.90 8.72 26.76
C VAL A 644 6.32 8.27 25.42
N LEU A 645 5.99 6.99 25.29
CA LEU A 645 5.36 6.45 24.10
C LEU A 645 4.22 5.50 24.48
N ASN A 646 3.06 5.72 23.87
CA ASN A 646 1.93 4.80 23.88
C ASN A 646 1.57 4.45 22.43
N LEU A 647 1.98 3.27 21.98
CA LEU A 647 1.85 2.80 20.60
C LEU A 647 0.96 1.55 20.56
N TYR A 648 -0.13 1.61 19.81
CA TYR A 648 -1.17 0.58 19.84
C TYR A 648 -1.56 0.08 18.45
N ARG A 649 -1.62 -1.24 18.32
CA ARG A 649 -2.28 -2.00 17.26
C ARG A 649 -2.98 -3.21 17.88
N GLY A 650 -4.29 -3.13 18.08
CA GLY A 650 -5.08 -4.20 18.70
C GLY A 650 -5.61 -5.22 17.70
N GLY A 651 -6.09 -6.35 18.22
CA GLY A 651 -6.75 -7.39 17.42
C GLY A 651 -5.85 -8.53 16.97
N THR A 652 -6.35 -9.28 15.99
CA THR A 652 -5.69 -10.49 15.42
C THR A 652 -5.43 -10.36 13.92
N ASP A 653 -5.44 -9.14 13.38
CA ASP A 653 -5.09 -8.91 11.98
C ASP A 653 -3.61 -9.20 11.70
N GLU A 654 -3.32 -9.77 10.53
CA GLU A 654 -1.96 -10.09 10.06
C GLU A 654 -1.70 -9.51 8.65
N SER A 655 -2.55 -8.57 8.21
CA SER A 655 -2.53 -8.01 6.85
C SER A 655 -1.61 -6.78 6.72
N THR A 656 -1.06 -6.30 7.84
CA THR A 656 -0.30 -5.05 7.93
C THR A 656 1.21 -5.29 8.15
N PHE A 657 2.01 -4.23 8.06
CA PHE A 657 3.47 -4.28 8.18
C PHE A 657 3.94 -3.84 9.57
N GLY A 658 3.44 -2.69 10.04
CA GLY A 658 3.83 -2.08 11.30
C GLY A 658 2.82 -2.25 12.44
N PRO A 659 2.97 -1.46 13.53
CA PRO A 659 4.02 -0.46 13.70
C PRO A 659 5.44 -1.05 13.77
N SER A 660 6.42 -0.26 13.34
CA SER A 660 7.85 -0.45 13.56
C SER A 660 8.37 0.63 14.52
N LEU A 661 9.05 0.20 15.58
CA LEU A 661 9.61 1.07 16.63
C LEU A 661 11.14 0.96 16.65
N THR A 662 11.81 2.11 16.56
CA THR A 662 13.22 2.28 16.92
C THR A 662 13.30 3.25 18.09
N PHE A 663 13.85 2.82 19.22
CA PHE A 663 14.02 3.64 20.43
C PHE A 663 15.45 3.46 20.95
N THR A 664 16.35 4.38 20.58
CA THR A 664 17.80 4.21 20.80
C THR A 664 18.45 5.41 21.48
N ASN A 665 19.51 5.15 22.25
CA ASN A 665 20.35 6.18 22.88
C ASN A 665 19.55 7.20 23.70
N CYS A 666 18.56 6.75 24.45
CA CYS A 666 17.61 7.63 25.16
C CYS A 666 17.77 7.58 26.68
N LYS A 667 17.35 8.66 27.36
CA LYS A 667 17.25 8.70 28.82
C LYS A 667 15.82 8.96 29.25
N VAL A 668 15.27 8.10 30.09
CA VAL A 668 13.89 8.17 30.60
C VAL A 668 13.92 8.33 32.12
N ILE A 669 13.71 9.56 32.58
CA ILE A 669 13.94 10.01 33.95
C ILE A 669 12.62 10.38 34.61
N LYS A 670 12.28 9.73 35.74
CA LYS A 670 11.10 10.02 36.57
C LYS A 670 9.80 10.12 35.75
N SER A 671 9.65 9.24 34.75
CA SER A 671 8.60 9.34 33.74
C SER A 671 7.60 8.18 33.80
N GLY A 672 6.36 8.41 33.36
CA GLY A 672 5.27 7.42 33.38
C GLY A 672 4.58 7.22 34.74
N LEU A 673 4.88 8.06 35.73
CA LEU A 673 4.48 7.86 37.13
C LEU A 673 3.15 8.51 37.53
N ASP A 674 2.52 9.32 36.67
CA ASP A 674 1.25 9.98 37.04
C ASP A 674 0.14 8.93 37.20
N LYS A 675 -0.69 9.08 38.24
CA LYS A 675 -1.85 8.21 38.50
C LYS A 675 -2.87 8.16 37.36
N ARG A 676 -2.87 9.15 36.46
CA ARG A 676 -3.71 9.22 35.26
C ARG A 676 -3.12 8.45 34.08
N ASN A 677 -1.85 8.03 34.14
CA ASN A 677 -1.24 7.17 33.14
C ASN A 677 -1.83 5.76 33.23
N LYS A 678 -2.92 5.52 32.50
CA LYS A 678 -3.63 4.23 32.51
C LYS A 678 -2.82 3.07 31.93
N THR A 679 -1.79 3.34 31.13
CA THR A 679 -0.87 2.30 30.66
C THR A 679 -0.07 1.72 31.82
N GLY A 680 0.21 2.54 32.85
CA GLY A 680 1.10 2.22 33.95
C GLY A 680 2.54 1.92 33.51
N GLY A 681 2.96 2.39 32.33
CA GLY A 681 4.32 2.24 31.80
C GLY A 681 4.91 3.58 31.37
N SER A 682 6.23 3.69 31.39
CA SER A 682 6.96 4.81 30.79
C SER A 682 7.03 4.67 29.27
N ILE A 683 7.06 3.43 28.78
CA ILE A 683 6.84 3.04 27.39
C ILE A 683 5.79 1.94 27.39
N TYR A 684 4.76 2.06 26.56
CA TYR A 684 3.75 1.03 26.36
C TYR A 684 3.60 0.74 24.88
N ILE A 685 3.90 -0.49 24.49
CA ILE A 685 3.70 -0.98 23.13
C ILE A 685 2.72 -2.15 23.14
N HIS A 686 1.73 -2.12 22.24
CA HIS A 686 0.75 -3.17 22.06
C HIS A 686 0.65 -3.52 20.58
N GLY A 687 0.94 -4.78 20.23
CA GLY A 687 0.85 -5.32 18.87
C GLY A 687 1.82 -4.73 17.85
N VAL A 688 2.89 -4.07 18.30
CA VAL A 688 4.01 -3.61 17.48
C VAL A 688 4.69 -4.82 16.83
N GLN A 689 4.95 -4.75 15.53
CA GLN A 689 5.44 -5.88 14.73
C GLN A 689 6.96 -5.95 14.68
N ILE A 690 7.64 -4.80 14.75
CA ILE A 690 9.10 -4.70 14.84
C ILE A 690 9.42 -3.67 15.92
N ALA A 691 10.25 -4.04 16.90
CA ALA A 691 10.68 -3.15 17.96
C ALA A 691 12.16 -3.35 18.28
N HIS A 692 12.94 -2.29 18.14
CA HIS A 692 14.34 -2.21 18.57
C HIS A 692 14.44 -1.16 19.68
N ILE A 693 14.68 -1.61 20.91
CA ILE A 693 14.88 -0.73 22.07
C ILE A 693 16.31 -0.96 22.57
N GLN A 694 17.18 0.03 22.37
CA GLN A 694 18.61 -0.18 22.59
C GLN A 694 19.28 1.03 23.26
N ASP A 695 20.27 0.79 24.12
CA ASP A 695 21.11 1.85 24.72
C ASP A 695 20.24 2.88 25.48
N VAL A 696 19.44 2.42 26.44
CA VAL A 696 18.46 3.26 27.17
C VAL A 696 18.69 3.22 28.68
N ASP A 697 18.70 4.41 29.29
CA ASP A 697 18.72 4.58 30.75
C ASP A 697 17.32 4.85 31.30
N PHE A 698 16.78 3.95 32.11
CA PHE A 698 15.52 4.14 32.84
C PHE A 698 15.79 4.50 34.31
N LEU A 699 15.70 5.78 34.63
CA LEU A 699 16.03 6.37 35.93
C LEU A 699 14.76 6.69 36.74
N GLU A 700 14.46 5.89 37.77
CA GLU A 700 13.27 6.07 38.64
C GLU A 700 11.95 6.20 37.86
N SER A 701 11.80 5.51 36.74
CA SER A 701 10.63 5.61 35.85
C SER A 701 9.67 4.43 36.00
N ALA A 702 8.45 4.56 35.49
CA ALA A 702 7.52 3.45 35.36
C ALA A 702 8.07 2.35 34.41
N PRO A 703 7.56 1.12 34.46
CA PRO A 703 8.04 0.02 33.62
C PRO A 703 7.94 0.29 32.11
N VAL A 704 8.77 -0.40 31.32
CA VAL A 704 8.54 -0.66 29.90
C VAL A 704 7.55 -1.82 29.82
N LYS A 705 6.42 -1.63 29.14
CA LYS A 705 5.37 -2.63 29.00
C LYS A 705 5.20 -3.07 27.55
N LEU A 706 5.38 -4.36 27.34
CA LEU A 706 5.26 -5.03 26.06
C LEU A 706 3.97 -5.87 26.08
N TYR A 707 3.10 -5.63 25.11
CA TYR A 707 1.98 -6.52 24.84
C TYR A 707 2.11 -7.05 23.41
N LEU A 708 2.74 -8.21 23.30
CA LEU A 708 3.03 -8.87 22.04
C LEU A 708 1.77 -9.62 21.57
N THR A 709 1.33 -9.35 20.34
CA THR A 709 0.18 -9.99 19.71
C THR A 709 0.64 -10.99 18.64
N ASN A 710 -0.29 -11.47 17.81
CA ASN A 710 0.01 -12.35 16.68
C ASN A 710 0.86 -11.65 15.60
N GLY A 711 1.31 -12.43 14.62
CA GLY A 711 2.15 -11.94 13.52
C GLY A 711 3.64 -12.26 13.65
N GLU A 712 4.04 -12.98 14.71
CA GLU A 712 5.45 -13.25 15.06
C GLU A 712 6.26 -11.95 15.15
N PRO A 713 5.91 -11.05 16.09
CA PRO A 713 6.59 -9.77 16.20
C PRO A 713 8.08 -9.96 16.56
N ILE A 714 8.93 -9.14 15.96
CA ILE A 714 10.37 -9.12 16.23
C ILE A 714 10.62 -8.02 17.27
N THR A 715 10.86 -8.40 18.52
CA THR A 715 11.20 -7.45 19.60
C THR A 715 12.60 -7.74 20.12
N GLN A 716 13.51 -6.79 19.92
CA GLN A 716 14.89 -6.83 20.36
C GLN A 716 15.15 -5.70 21.35
N ILE A 717 15.62 -6.07 22.54
CA ILE A 717 15.93 -5.14 23.61
C ILE A 717 17.38 -5.38 24.05
N SER A 718 18.23 -4.37 23.96
CA SER A 718 19.65 -4.53 24.28
C SER A 718 20.22 -3.32 25.03
N ASN A 719 21.24 -3.55 25.86
CA ASN A 719 22.00 -2.51 26.55
C ASN A 719 21.11 -1.54 27.35
N ILE A 720 20.33 -2.08 28.29
CA ILE A 720 19.39 -1.29 29.09
C ILE A 720 19.92 -1.15 30.52
N ASN A 721 19.96 0.09 31.02
CA ASN A 721 20.24 0.37 32.43
C ASN A 721 18.93 0.67 33.17
N ILE A 722 18.60 -0.15 34.16
CA ILE A 722 17.39 0.00 34.98
C ILE A 722 17.79 0.36 36.41
N TYR A 723 17.33 1.53 36.86
CA TYR A 723 17.45 2.00 38.24
C TYR A 723 16.21 1.60 39.06
N PRO A 724 16.25 1.66 40.41
CA PRO A 724 15.16 1.18 41.26
C PRO A 724 13.79 1.74 40.84
N LYS A 725 12.79 0.85 40.72
CA LYS A 725 11.37 1.05 40.27
C LYS A 725 11.08 0.86 38.77
N ALA A 726 12.07 0.91 37.88
CA ALA A 726 11.85 0.55 36.48
C ALA A 726 11.95 -0.98 36.28
N GLN A 727 11.19 -1.54 35.33
CA GLN A 727 11.16 -2.96 34.98
C GLN A 727 10.78 -3.10 33.50
N ILE A 728 11.10 -4.26 32.90
CA ILE A 728 10.49 -4.68 31.64
C ILE A 728 9.40 -5.71 31.99
N VAL A 729 8.18 -5.47 31.52
CA VAL A 729 7.03 -6.34 31.78
C VAL A 729 6.42 -6.73 30.43
N SER A 730 6.26 -8.04 30.20
CA SER A 730 5.71 -8.58 28.96
C SER A 730 4.59 -9.59 29.26
N ASN A 731 3.63 -9.73 28.33
CA ASN A 731 2.63 -10.82 28.35
C ASN A 731 3.16 -12.13 27.74
N SER A 732 4.35 -12.12 27.14
CA SER A 732 4.95 -13.23 26.41
C SER A 732 6.48 -13.15 26.46
N ASP A 733 7.13 -14.31 26.41
CA ASP A 733 8.59 -14.43 26.33
C ASP A 733 9.13 -14.32 24.89
N ALA A 734 8.27 -14.00 23.91
CA ALA A 734 8.62 -13.84 22.50
C ALA A 734 9.39 -12.53 22.19
N TYR A 735 10.40 -12.21 22.99
CA TYR A 735 11.32 -11.09 22.78
C TYR A 735 12.75 -11.48 23.14
N GLN A 736 13.72 -10.81 22.56
CA GLN A 736 15.15 -10.99 22.85
C GLN A 736 15.61 -9.89 23.79
N LEU A 737 16.32 -10.27 24.85
CA LEU A 737 16.89 -9.36 25.84
C LEU A 737 18.39 -9.62 26.02
N GLU A 738 19.19 -8.60 25.80
CA GLU A 738 20.66 -8.64 25.94
C GLU A 738 21.17 -7.48 26.80
N ASN A 739 22.20 -7.73 27.63
CA ASN A 739 22.88 -6.70 28.45
C ASN A 739 21.96 -5.80 29.29
N LEU A 740 21.06 -6.41 30.08
CA LEU A 740 20.27 -5.70 31.08
C LEU A 740 21.10 -5.49 32.36
N THR A 741 21.34 -4.23 32.74
CA THR A 741 22.05 -3.86 33.96
C THR A 741 21.10 -3.28 35.00
N HIS A 742 21.01 -3.91 36.16
CA HIS A 742 20.35 -3.34 37.33
C HIS A 742 21.34 -2.45 38.10
N VAL A 743 21.15 -1.14 38.02
CA VAL A 743 22.00 -0.19 38.75
C VAL A 743 21.42 -0.03 40.15
N ASN A 744 21.95 -0.80 41.11
CA ASN A 744 21.72 -0.55 42.52
C ASN A 744 22.46 0.73 42.91
N GLN A 745 21.80 1.57 43.72
CA GLN A 745 22.23 2.92 44.11
C GLN A 745 23.74 3.09 44.36
#